data_AF-A0A7Y7DCW2-F1
#
_entry.id   AF-A0A7Y7DCW2-F1
#
_cell.length_a   1.000
_cell.length_b   1.000
_cell.length_c   1.000
_cell.angle_alpha   90.00
_cell.angle_beta   90.00
_cell.angle_gamma   90.00
#
_symmetry.space_group_name_H-M   'P 1'
#
loop_
_entity.id
_entity.type
_entity.pdbx_description
1 polymer ?
#
loop_
_entity_poly.entity_id
_entity_poly.type
_entity_poly.pdbx_seq_one_letter_code
_entity_poly.pdbx_strand_id
1 'polypeptide(L)'
;MNKAITDGLVLMPPAFEDGLDVWSSEDGTPGSATYDGAGNAALVAADADFGGCLELVKNDTLTKLRYMGETPLQPGMYLQIKARVKAISGNLPSVRIAGWAGDASFSHVSGLTEIGTSEALTSYGEVVEVTAIVGSGDRGGVDMPWGLEPVYGHFGLDLTGDNGGTVRIDDIVIEDVSEWFLSESSGMIDARDYGAVGDGTTDNTDAFNAANTAAAGRKILVPEGVYHLADTVSFTEEAVFDGTVTMSASARLVLRHDFHLNAYIDAFGDETEGLKRAIQAMFYYTDHDSLDMRGRRVELYAPLDVAEITGASTLEVRRVIRNGQINVQSSTDWDTEEVTSQATYSTANARTLSNVANIANIQVGSLVTGTGVGREVYVESVNVGNQSLTLNHPLFGPNTTQTYTFTRFKYVFDFSGLSKLSQFELFDVELLCNGRASGIMLAGGGNNFHLRDCHIKSPLNRGVTSIGGGCQDLHIDRCTFVSNEQPLRAEDRQSIAFNINSNDCKIRDNRFQRFGHTGIVYGNGHMFVGNHWFQGDDFTDSPRTAGLVFTYPNVKSVVTGNYIDNSFIEMTNEHDVAPDFSSEYSFGGLTITGNIFTVNDAASSFSWIVITPYGPGHFLQGLAVQNNTFKSLNGFIERVERIDTTYADLEYNSTRNVTFEGNSFNGVSQNTINPVSLEFSQNTASTSWVLDPSGYLPFGGWARVVESIVFRNEMTNASGSTVFETPYVTVNYGSNKDQVLLTFEQAVKGTVNLIARMDRPI
;
A
#
# COMPACT_ATOMS: atom_id res chain seq x y z
N MET A 1 34.64 -26.81 -4.84
CA MET A 1 35.06 -27.72 -3.78
C MET A 1 35.64 -28.94 -4.46
N ASN A 2 36.88 -29.32 -4.14
CA ASN A 2 37.55 -30.48 -4.72
C ASN A 2 36.91 -31.76 -4.16
N LYS A 3 36.20 -32.49 -5.02
CA LYS A 3 35.48 -33.72 -4.72
C LYS A 3 36.39 -34.89 -4.37
N ALA A 4 37.63 -34.90 -4.86
CA ALA A 4 38.61 -35.92 -4.45
C ALA A 4 38.87 -35.88 -2.94
N ILE A 5 38.92 -34.67 -2.37
CA ILE A 5 39.14 -34.45 -0.94
C ILE A 5 37.88 -34.71 -0.13
N THR A 6 36.70 -34.30 -0.60
CA THR A 6 35.47 -34.45 0.18
C THR A 6 34.89 -35.86 0.17
N ASP A 7 35.07 -36.58 -0.95
CA ASP A 7 34.44 -37.89 -1.17
C ASP A 7 35.46 -39.04 -1.07
N GLY A 8 36.73 -38.72 -0.79
CA GLY A 8 37.81 -39.69 -0.58
C GLY A 8 38.18 -40.48 -1.84
N LEU A 9 38.04 -39.87 -3.02
CA LEU A 9 38.27 -40.55 -4.30
C LEU A 9 39.77 -40.71 -4.58
N VAL A 10 40.18 -41.92 -4.96
CA VAL A 10 41.54 -42.21 -5.44
C VAL A 10 41.57 -41.92 -6.94
N LEU A 11 42.07 -40.73 -7.31
CA LEU A 11 42.16 -40.30 -8.71
C LEU A 11 43.54 -40.56 -9.32
N MET A 12 44.59 -40.41 -8.51
CA MET A 12 45.98 -40.51 -8.97
C MET A 12 46.36 -41.95 -9.32
N PRO A 13 46.85 -42.22 -10.55
CA PRO A 13 47.46 -43.50 -10.89
C PRO A 13 48.73 -43.79 -10.06
N PRO A 14 49.10 -45.07 -9.84
CA PRO A 14 50.40 -45.44 -9.26
C PRO A 14 51.57 -44.95 -10.13
N ALA A 15 52.72 -44.67 -9.51
CA ALA A 15 53.92 -44.30 -10.26
C ALA A 15 54.39 -45.49 -11.12
N PHE A 16 55.03 -45.22 -12.26
CA PHE A 16 55.56 -46.29 -13.11
C PHE A 16 56.60 -47.15 -12.38
N GLU A 17 57.39 -46.56 -11.47
CA GLU A 17 58.39 -47.29 -10.69
C GLU A 17 57.81 -48.39 -9.79
N ASP A 18 56.51 -48.32 -9.47
CA ASP A 18 55.80 -49.34 -8.69
C ASP A 18 55.44 -50.59 -9.51
N GLY A 19 55.52 -50.52 -10.85
CA GLY A 19 55.24 -51.64 -11.75
C GLY A 19 54.47 -51.23 -13.01
N LEU A 20 54.59 -52.05 -14.07
CA LEU A 20 53.88 -51.86 -15.35
C LEU A 20 52.68 -52.79 -15.53
N ASP A 21 52.31 -53.55 -14.49
CA ASP A 21 51.23 -54.54 -14.49
C ASP A 21 49.84 -53.91 -14.45
N VAL A 22 49.74 -52.62 -14.13
CA VAL A 22 48.50 -51.82 -14.17
C VAL A 22 48.46 -50.80 -15.31
N TRP A 23 49.43 -50.88 -16.23
CA TRP A 23 49.57 -49.98 -17.38
C TRP A 23 49.35 -50.76 -18.67
N SER A 24 48.24 -50.49 -19.36
CA SER A 24 47.78 -51.24 -20.52
C SER A 24 48.24 -50.65 -21.84
N SER A 25 48.54 -51.54 -22.79
CA SER A 25 48.76 -51.24 -24.20
C SER A 25 47.46 -51.19 -25.04
N GLU A 26 46.31 -51.43 -24.41
CA GLU A 26 44.98 -51.39 -25.01
C GLU A 26 44.10 -50.32 -24.31
N ASP A 27 42.82 -50.60 -24.04
CA ASP A 27 41.86 -49.64 -23.46
C ASP A 27 41.89 -49.57 -21.93
N GLY A 28 42.74 -50.35 -21.26
CA GLY A 28 42.83 -50.39 -19.79
C GLY A 28 41.76 -51.26 -19.11
N THR A 29 40.77 -51.76 -19.86
CA THR A 29 39.69 -52.61 -19.33
C THR A 29 40.19 -53.96 -18.78
N PRO A 30 39.42 -54.64 -17.90
CA PRO A 30 39.81 -55.95 -17.37
C PRO A 30 40.16 -56.97 -18.46
N GLY A 31 41.36 -57.56 -18.38
CA GLY A 31 41.87 -58.53 -19.35
C GLY A 31 42.70 -57.94 -20.49
N SER A 32 42.84 -56.61 -20.55
CA SER A 32 43.72 -55.94 -21.52
C SER A 32 45.20 -56.32 -21.32
N ALA A 33 45.98 -56.35 -22.40
CA ALA A 33 47.42 -56.58 -22.33
C ALA A 33 48.15 -55.44 -21.59
N THR A 34 49.09 -55.80 -20.72
CA THR A 34 49.88 -54.85 -19.90
C THR A 34 51.28 -54.64 -20.47
N TYR A 35 51.96 -53.59 -20.03
CA TYR A 35 53.35 -53.33 -20.38
C TYR A 35 54.36 -54.11 -19.52
N ASP A 36 53.90 -54.83 -18.49
CA ASP A 36 54.76 -55.73 -17.73
C ASP A 36 55.24 -56.91 -18.58
N GLY A 37 56.56 -57.07 -18.68
CA GLY A 37 57.20 -58.05 -19.56
C GLY A 37 57.09 -57.76 -21.06
N ALA A 38 56.54 -56.61 -21.48
CA ALA A 38 56.45 -56.24 -22.89
C ALA A 38 57.84 -55.89 -23.47
N GLY A 39 58.20 -56.48 -24.62
CA GLY A 39 59.53 -56.31 -25.21
C GLY A 39 59.86 -54.90 -25.71
N ASN A 40 58.88 -54.00 -25.74
CA ASN A 40 59.01 -52.61 -26.18
C ASN A 40 58.85 -51.59 -25.05
N ALA A 41 58.75 -52.02 -23.78
CA ALA A 41 58.64 -51.17 -22.61
C ALA A 41 59.71 -51.52 -21.57
N ALA A 42 60.23 -50.51 -20.87
CA ALA A 42 61.19 -50.71 -19.78
C ALA A 42 61.04 -49.62 -18.72
N LEU A 43 61.26 -49.99 -17.45
CA LEU A 43 61.38 -49.02 -16.36
C LEU A 43 62.79 -48.42 -16.35
N VAL A 44 62.85 -47.10 -16.28
CA VAL A 44 64.08 -46.33 -16.13
C VAL A 44 64.08 -45.73 -14.74
N ALA A 45 64.98 -46.19 -13.87
CA ALA A 45 64.96 -45.85 -12.44
C ALA A 45 65.53 -44.46 -12.08
N ALA A 46 66.25 -43.81 -13.00
CA ALA A 46 66.95 -42.55 -12.73
C ALA A 46 67.15 -41.72 -14.01
N ASP A 47 66.05 -41.36 -14.64
CA ASP A 47 66.05 -40.35 -15.69
C ASP A 47 66.32 -38.96 -15.10
N ALA A 48 67.08 -38.13 -15.82
CA ALA A 48 67.52 -36.82 -15.32
C ALA A 48 66.38 -35.80 -15.14
N ASP A 49 65.27 -35.96 -15.87
CA ASP A 49 64.11 -35.06 -15.82
C ASP A 49 62.93 -35.66 -15.04
N PHE A 50 62.76 -36.99 -15.08
CA PHE A 50 61.59 -37.68 -14.54
C PHE A 50 61.87 -38.53 -13.28
N GLY A 51 63.13 -38.86 -12.96
CA GLY A 51 63.40 -39.86 -11.93
C GLY A 51 63.01 -41.26 -12.40
N GLY A 52 62.07 -41.93 -11.71
CA GLY A 52 61.49 -43.19 -12.14
C GLY A 52 60.46 -42.98 -13.25
N CYS A 53 60.67 -43.54 -14.44
CA CYS A 53 59.78 -43.30 -15.59
C CYS A 53 59.67 -44.51 -16.54
N LEU A 54 58.67 -44.50 -17.41
CA LEU A 54 58.48 -45.52 -18.45
C LEU A 54 59.25 -45.12 -19.72
N GLU A 55 60.13 -45.99 -20.21
CA GLU A 55 60.68 -45.92 -21.58
C GLU A 55 59.88 -46.85 -22.49
N LEU A 56 59.36 -46.30 -23.59
CA LEU A 56 58.47 -47.01 -24.51
C LEU A 56 58.91 -46.82 -25.96
N VAL A 57 59.03 -47.91 -26.70
CA VAL A 57 59.27 -47.90 -28.15
C VAL A 57 57.93 -48.01 -28.88
N LYS A 58 57.61 -46.98 -29.67
CA LYS A 58 56.39 -46.94 -30.51
C LYS A 58 56.55 -47.87 -31.70
N ASN A 59 55.74 -48.93 -31.74
CA ASN A 59 55.79 -49.94 -32.81
C ASN A 59 54.54 -49.98 -33.70
N ASP A 60 53.43 -49.40 -33.24
CA ASP A 60 52.12 -49.48 -33.90
C ASP A 60 51.62 -48.10 -34.30
N THR A 61 50.77 -48.01 -35.32
CA THR A 61 50.18 -46.74 -35.79
C THR A 61 49.58 -45.91 -34.65
N LEU A 62 48.90 -46.58 -33.71
CA LEU A 62 48.45 -46.01 -32.44
C LEU A 62 49.01 -46.87 -31.31
N THR A 63 49.85 -46.29 -30.46
CA THR A 63 50.33 -46.96 -29.24
C THR A 63 49.62 -46.32 -28.06
N LYS A 64 48.78 -47.10 -27.36
CA LYS A 64 48.02 -46.64 -26.20
C LYS A 64 48.83 -46.88 -24.92
N LEU A 65 48.69 -45.98 -23.98
CA LEU A 65 49.08 -46.18 -22.59
C LEU A 65 47.88 -45.79 -21.74
N ARG A 66 47.28 -46.75 -21.05
CA ARG A 66 46.09 -46.54 -20.22
C ARG A 66 46.33 -47.08 -18.82
N TYR A 67 45.99 -46.30 -17.81
CA TYR A 67 45.87 -46.81 -16.45
C TYR A 67 44.65 -47.73 -16.37
N MET A 68 44.85 -48.95 -15.87
CA MET A 68 43.80 -49.96 -15.77
C MET A 68 42.82 -49.73 -14.61
N GLY A 69 43.12 -48.81 -13.70
CA GLY A 69 42.18 -48.44 -12.65
C GLY A 69 40.96 -47.74 -13.20
N GLU A 70 39.82 -47.95 -12.55
CA GLU A 70 38.57 -47.25 -12.82
C GLU A 70 38.61 -45.89 -12.14
N THR A 71 39.13 -44.86 -12.82
CA THR A 71 39.14 -43.49 -12.26
C THR A 71 37.70 -42.98 -12.24
N PRO A 72 37.09 -42.72 -11.07
CA PRO A 72 35.69 -42.34 -10.97
C PRO A 72 35.37 -41.07 -11.76
N LEU A 73 34.18 -40.98 -12.35
CA LEU A 73 33.64 -39.78 -12.98
C LEU A 73 32.20 -39.57 -12.52
N GLN A 74 31.91 -38.45 -11.88
CA GLN A 74 30.58 -38.15 -11.32
C GLN A 74 29.98 -36.89 -11.94
N PRO A 75 28.64 -36.72 -11.92
CA PRO A 75 28.00 -35.48 -12.35
C PRO A 75 28.60 -34.25 -11.64
N GLY A 76 29.00 -33.26 -12.45
CA GLY A 76 29.63 -32.02 -11.97
C GLY A 76 31.10 -32.18 -11.53
N MET A 77 31.74 -33.31 -11.86
CA MET A 77 33.17 -33.50 -11.68
C MET A 77 33.94 -33.27 -12.99
N TYR A 78 35.07 -32.58 -12.91
CA TYR A 78 35.97 -32.32 -14.02
C TYR A 78 37.38 -32.74 -13.62
N LEU A 79 38.00 -33.63 -14.39
CA LEU A 79 39.33 -34.16 -14.12
C LEU A 79 40.31 -33.64 -15.16
N GLN A 80 41.45 -33.13 -14.72
CA GLN A 80 42.57 -32.80 -15.59
C GLN A 80 43.55 -33.97 -15.57
N ILE A 81 43.82 -34.54 -16.75
CA ILE A 81 44.84 -35.55 -16.95
C ILE A 81 46.08 -34.86 -17.54
N LYS A 82 47.26 -35.15 -17.01
CA LYS A 82 48.56 -34.62 -17.46
C LYS A 82 49.54 -35.75 -17.72
N ALA A 83 50.32 -35.62 -18.79
CA ALA A 83 51.45 -36.49 -19.06
C ALA A 83 52.63 -35.69 -19.60
N ARG A 84 53.83 -35.98 -19.10
CA ARG A 84 55.08 -35.38 -19.60
C ARG A 84 55.87 -36.43 -20.36
N VAL A 85 56.21 -36.14 -21.60
CA VAL A 85 56.83 -37.09 -22.53
C VAL A 85 58.02 -36.43 -23.21
N LYS A 86 59.12 -37.17 -23.37
CA LYS A 86 60.27 -36.72 -24.17
C LYS A 86 60.74 -37.80 -25.13
N ALA A 87 61.13 -37.41 -26.34
CA ALA A 87 61.73 -38.33 -27.28
C ALA A 87 63.21 -38.58 -26.94
N ILE A 88 63.65 -39.83 -27.02
CA ILE A 88 65.03 -40.23 -26.70
C ILE A 88 65.83 -40.54 -27.96
N SER A 89 65.23 -41.27 -28.90
CA SER A 89 65.87 -41.64 -30.17
C SER A 89 64.83 -42.14 -31.18
N GLY A 90 65.20 -42.24 -32.46
CA GLY A 90 64.32 -42.76 -33.51
C GLY A 90 63.28 -41.75 -34.01
N ASN A 91 62.24 -42.21 -34.70
CA ASN A 91 61.22 -41.30 -35.23
C ASN A 91 60.51 -40.53 -34.11
N LEU A 92 60.11 -39.28 -34.35
CA LEU A 92 59.47 -38.43 -33.35
C LEU A 92 57.93 -38.53 -33.45
N PRO A 93 57.26 -39.19 -32.49
CA PRO A 93 55.80 -39.31 -32.51
C PRO A 93 55.10 -38.03 -32.05
N SER A 94 53.78 -38.00 -32.20
CA SER A 94 52.90 -37.06 -31.51
C SER A 94 52.25 -37.71 -30.30
N VAL A 95 52.04 -36.94 -29.25
CA VAL A 95 51.41 -37.36 -28.00
C VAL A 95 50.11 -36.60 -27.77
N ARG A 96 49.11 -37.25 -27.18
CA ARG A 96 47.89 -36.61 -26.68
C ARG A 96 47.37 -37.36 -25.46
N ILE A 97 46.65 -36.68 -24.58
CA ILE A 97 45.84 -37.38 -23.57
C ILE A 97 44.71 -38.14 -24.26
N ALA A 98 44.40 -39.31 -23.75
CA ALA A 98 43.28 -40.10 -24.23
C ALA A 98 42.71 -41.00 -23.12
N GLY A 99 41.45 -41.40 -23.28
CA GLY A 99 40.74 -42.24 -22.31
C GLY A 99 39.85 -43.28 -22.96
N TRP A 100 39.16 -44.04 -22.10
CA TRP A 100 38.04 -44.94 -22.45
C TRP A 100 36.94 -44.73 -21.41
N ALA A 101 35.72 -44.49 -21.86
CA ALA A 101 34.58 -44.11 -21.01
C ALA A 101 33.71 -45.32 -20.64
N GLY A 102 33.65 -45.65 -19.34
CA GLY A 102 32.87 -46.78 -18.83
C GLY A 102 31.56 -46.38 -18.17
N ASP A 103 30.48 -47.08 -18.48
CA ASP A 103 29.19 -46.93 -17.79
C ASP A 103 29.09 -47.78 -16.50
N ALA A 104 27.98 -47.62 -15.76
CA ALA A 104 27.72 -48.38 -14.54
C ALA A 104 27.52 -49.90 -14.76
N SER A 105 27.38 -50.34 -16.02
CA SER A 105 27.31 -51.76 -16.42
C SER A 105 28.65 -52.29 -16.91
N PHE A 106 29.75 -51.54 -16.71
CA PHE A 106 31.10 -51.84 -17.19
C PHE A 106 31.21 -51.99 -18.71
N SER A 107 30.36 -51.26 -19.46
CA SER A 107 30.35 -51.23 -20.93
C SER A 107 30.90 -49.90 -21.45
N HIS A 108 31.44 -49.93 -22.69
CA HIS A 108 31.95 -48.72 -23.35
C HIS A 108 30.81 -47.78 -23.76
N VAL A 109 30.91 -46.51 -23.38
CA VAL A 109 30.02 -45.47 -23.88
C VAL A 109 30.57 -44.91 -25.20
N SER A 110 30.02 -45.39 -26.31
CA SER A 110 30.47 -44.98 -27.65
C SER A 110 30.01 -43.58 -28.04
N GLY A 111 30.75 -42.92 -28.95
CA GLY A 111 30.34 -41.64 -29.55
C GLY A 111 30.83 -40.39 -28.80
N LEU A 112 31.64 -40.57 -27.76
CA LEU A 112 32.26 -39.50 -26.99
C LEU A 112 33.60 -39.06 -27.59
N THR A 113 34.00 -37.81 -27.33
CA THR A 113 35.36 -37.36 -27.58
C THR A 113 36.28 -37.89 -26.48
N GLU A 114 37.03 -38.95 -26.77
CA GLU A 114 37.91 -39.62 -25.80
C GLU A 114 39.39 -39.26 -25.96
N ILE A 115 39.69 -38.21 -26.71
CA ILE A 115 41.04 -37.77 -27.05
C ILE A 115 41.16 -36.26 -26.89
N GLY A 116 42.26 -35.82 -26.27
CA GLY A 116 42.63 -34.40 -26.18
C GLY A 116 43.40 -33.91 -27.41
N THR A 117 43.87 -32.66 -27.32
CA THR A 117 44.72 -32.03 -28.33
C THR A 117 46.04 -32.80 -28.48
N SER A 118 46.51 -32.96 -29.72
CA SER A 118 47.75 -33.70 -30.03
C SER A 118 48.92 -32.77 -30.29
N GLU A 119 50.02 -33.04 -29.60
CA GLU A 119 51.28 -32.29 -29.69
C GLU A 119 52.36 -33.15 -30.35
N ALA A 120 53.12 -32.58 -31.30
CA ALA A 120 54.22 -33.28 -31.96
C ALA A 120 55.52 -33.12 -31.17
N LEU A 121 56.23 -34.22 -30.92
CA LEU A 121 57.60 -34.14 -30.40
C LEU A 121 58.51 -33.66 -31.53
N THR A 122 59.32 -32.63 -31.30
CA THR A 122 60.14 -32.01 -32.37
C THR A 122 61.64 -32.11 -32.14
N SER A 123 62.07 -32.42 -30.91
CA SER A 123 63.47 -32.54 -30.53
C SER A 123 63.68 -33.69 -29.54
N TYR A 124 64.88 -34.27 -29.51
CA TYR A 124 65.24 -35.26 -28.49
C TYR A 124 65.60 -34.59 -27.16
N GLY A 125 65.20 -35.19 -26.05
CA GLY A 125 65.46 -34.70 -24.69
C GLY A 125 64.57 -33.53 -24.26
N GLU A 126 63.78 -32.95 -25.16
CA GLU A 126 62.79 -31.92 -24.83
C GLU A 126 61.57 -32.56 -24.15
N VAL A 127 61.23 -32.08 -22.96
CA VAL A 127 60.03 -32.51 -22.22
C VAL A 127 58.83 -31.74 -22.74
N VAL A 128 57.85 -32.47 -23.28
CA VAL A 128 56.56 -31.96 -23.73
C VAL A 128 55.48 -32.42 -22.75
N GLU A 129 54.72 -31.47 -22.20
CA GLU A 129 53.56 -31.75 -21.36
C GLU A 129 52.28 -31.64 -22.19
N VAL A 130 51.44 -32.68 -22.14
CA VAL A 130 50.09 -32.65 -22.69
C VAL A 130 49.07 -32.72 -21.56
N THR A 131 47.97 -31.98 -21.73
CA THR A 131 46.87 -31.98 -20.77
C THR A 131 45.52 -32.09 -21.49
N ALA A 132 44.53 -32.68 -20.83
CA ALA A 132 43.14 -32.59 -21.24
C ALA A 132 42.20 -32.66 -20.04
N ILE A 133 41.08 -31.94 -20.12
CA ILE A 133 40.01 -31.97 -19.12
C ILE A 133 38.84 -32.81 -19.60
N VAL A 134 38.46 -33.81 -18.81
CA VAL A 134 37.25 -34.61 -19.00
C VAL A 134 36.21 -34.21 -17.97
N GLY A 135 34.94 -34.19 -18.35
CA GLY A 135 33.86 -33.89 -17.40
C GLY A 135 32.47 -34.12 -17.97
N SER A 136 31.45 -34.01 -17.12
CA SER A 136 30.08 -34.33 -17.50
C SER A 136 29.38 -33.26 -18.36
N GLY A 137 29.90 -32.04 -18.40
CA GLY A 137 29.27 -30.91 -19.11
C GLY A 137 30.19 -30.31 -20.18
N ASP A 138 29.58 -29.84 -21.27
CA ASP A 138 30.26 -29.05 -22.30
C ASP A 138 30.44 -27.60 -21.79
N ARG A 139 31.61 -27.32 -21.21
CA ARG A 139 32.00 -26.01 -20.68
C ARG A 139 33.26 -25.52 -21.40
N GLY A 140 33.45 -24.20 -21.43
CA GLY A 140 34.65 -23.61 -22.00
C GLY A 140 35.91 -24.16 -21.33
N GLY A 141 36.80 -24.80 -22.10
CA GLY A 141 38.03 -25.43 -21.60
C GLY A 141 37.92 -26.92 -21.26
N VAL A 142 36.76 -27.56 -21.43
CA VAL A 142 36.63 -29.02 -21.31
C VAL A 142 36.89 -29.67 -22.67
N ASP A 143 37.96 -30.46 -22.77
CA ASP A 143 38.37 -31.12 -24.02
C ASP A 143 37.51 -32.36 -24.35
N MET A 144 37.09 -33.07 -23.30
CA MET A 144 36.39 -34.36 -23.40
C MET A 144 35.05 -34.32 -22.62
N PRO A 145 34.00 -33.67 -23.16
CA PRO A 145 32.69 -33.60 -22.52
C PRO A 145 31.94 -34.93 -22.68
N TRP A 146 31.93 -35.73 -21.62
CA TRP A 146 31.48 -37.12 -21.63
C TRP A 146 30.02 -37.31 -21.22
N GLY A 147 29.33 -36.27 -20.76
CA GLY A 147 27.92 -36.37 -20.36
C GLY A 147 27.73 -37.09 -19.03
N LEU A 148 26.54 -37.66 -18.82
CA LEU A 148 26.15 -38.32 -17.57
C LEU A 148 26.20 -39.86 -17.62
N GLU A 149 26.43 -40.44 -18.81
CA GLU A 149 26.42 -41.89 -18.99
C GLU A 149 27.69 -42.58 -18.46
N PRO A 150 28.92 -42.04 -18.70
CA PRO A 150 30.12 -42.60 -18.10
C PRO A 150 30.21 -42.29 -16.60
N VAL A 151 30.54 -43.31 -15.81
CA VAL A 151 30.73 -43.20 -14.35
C VAL A 151 32.17 -43.43 -13.91
N TYR A 152 33.04 -43.83 -14.84
CA TYR A 152 34.49 -43.90 -14.67
C TYR A 152 35.20 -43.80 -16.03
N GLY A 153 36.52 -43.62 -16.00
CA GLY A 153 37.35 -43.74 -17.19
C GLY A 153 38.67 -44.43 -16.93
N HIS A 154 39.19 -45.09 -17.95
CA HIS A 154 40.58 -45.52 -18.01
C HIS A 154 41.37 -44.46 -18.76
N PHE A 155 42.22 -43.71 -18.07
CA PHE A 155 42.91 -42.55 -18.63
C PHE A 155 44.39 -42.80 -18.85
N GLY A 156 44.95 -42.11 -19.84
CA GLY A 156 46.38 -42.05 -20.06
C GLY A 156 46.71 -41.24 -21.30
N LEU A 157 47.56 -41.76 -22.17
CA LEU A 157 47.98 -41.08 -23.39
C LEU A 157 48.02 -41.99 -24.61
N ASP A 158 47.95 -41.37 -25.78
CA ASP A 158 48.20 -42.00 -27.07
C ASP A 158 49.49 -41.47 -27.68
N LEU A 159 50.30 -42.36 -28.26
CA LEU A 159 51.37 -42.00 -29.19
C LEU A 159 50.93 -42.31 -30.63
N THR A 160 50.96 -41.29 -31.48
CA THR A 160 50.58 -41.34 -32.91
C THR A 160 51.76 -40.90 -33.79
N GLY A 161 51.64 -40.97 -35.11
CA GLY A 161 52.73 -40.66 -36.04
C GLY A 161 53.62 -41.87 -36.37
N ASP A 162 54.84 -41.61 -36.84
CA ASP A 162 55.75 -42.63 -37.37
C ASP A 162 56.27 -43.59 -36.28
N ASN A 163 56.44 -44.87 -36.63
CA ASN A 163 56.91 -45.92 -35.73
C ASN A 163 58.45 -45.99 -35.67
N GLY A 164 58.99 -46.63 -34.63
CA GLY A 164 60.43 -46.81 -34.42
C GLY A 164 61.09 -45.72 -33.56
N GLY A 165 60.28 -44.88 -32.90
CA GLY A 165 60.72 -43.89 -31.91
C GLY A 165 60.69 -44.44 -30.49
N THR A 166 61.70 -44.09 -29.69
CA THR A 166 61.73 -44.36 -28.24
C THR A 166 61.41 -43.07 -27.50
N VAL A 167 60.41 -43.12 -26.61
CA VAL A 167 60.04 -42.01 -25.72
C VAL A 167 60.21 -42.41 -24.26
N ARG A 168 60.44 -41.43 -23.39
CA ARG A 168 60.27 -41.58 -21.94
C ARG A 168 59.06 -40.79 -21.49
N ILE A 169 58.30 -41.38 -20.60
CA ILE A 169 57.01 -40.89 -20.11
C ILE A 169 57.10 -40.86 -18.59
N ASP A 170 56.90 -39.66 -18.04
CA ASP A 170 56.76 -39.44 -16.61
C ASP A 170 55.38 -39.86 -16.11
N ASP A 171 55.26 -40.10 -14.80
CA ASP A 171 54.01 -40.54 -14.17
C ASP A 171 52.80 -39.69 -14.62
N ILE A 172 51.71 -40.37 -14.95
CA ILE A 172 50.48 -39.69 -15.36
C ILE A 172 49.78 -39.15 -14.13
N VAL A 173 49.45 -37.86 -14.17
CA VAL A 173 48.80 -37.15 -13.08
C VAL A 173 47.32 -36.94 -13.43
N ILE A 174 46.42 -37.31 -12.53
CA ILE A 174 44.99 -37.02 -12.65
C ILE A 174 44.52 -36.26 -11.42
N GLU A 175 44.00 -35.05 -11.64
CA GLU A 175 43.57 -34.13 -10.60
C GLU A 175 42.12 -33.69 -10.80
N ASP A 176 41.39 -33.48 -9.71
CA ASP A 176 40.07 -32.86 -9.76
C ASP A 176 40.20 -31.33 -9.88
N VAL A 177 39.72 -30.81 -11.02
CA VAL A 177 39.71 -29.38 -11.39
C VAL A 177 38.29 -28.81 -11.43
N SER A 178 37.31 -29.49 -10.82
CA SER A 178 35.91 -29.04 -10.79
C SER A 178 35.74 -27.62 -10.24
N GLU A 179 36.69 -27.17 -9.42
CA GLU A 179 36.69 -25.82 -8.87
C GLU A 179 36.83 -24.70 -9.91
N TRP A 180 37.46 -24.98 -11.06
CA TRP A 180 37.64 -23.99 -12.13
C TRP A 180 36.31 -23.54 -12.75
N PHE A 181 35.28 -24.39 -12.63
CA PHE A 181 33.98 -24.17 -13.26
C PHE A 181 32.90 -23.68 -12.28
N LEU A 182 33.24 -23.43 -11.01
CA LEU A 182 32.24 -23.09 -9.98
C LEU A 182 31.55 -21.75 -10.23
N SER A 183 32.28 -20.74 -10.67
CA SER A 183 31.78 -19.38 -10.89
C SER A 183 30.70 -19.30 -11.97
N GLU A 184 30.77 -20.16 -12.99
CA GLU A 184 29.75 -20.26 -14.04
C GLU A 184 28.47 -20.97 -13.57
N SER A 185 28.55 -21.75 -12.49
CA SER A 185 27.45 -22.57 -11.97
C SER A 185 26.74 -22.04 -10.73
N SER A 186 27.22 -20.95 -10.13
CA SER A 186 26.67 -20.40 -8.88
C SER A 186 25.32 -19.68 -9.04
N GLY A 187 24.97 -19.26 -10.26
CA GLY A 187 23.80 -18.42 -10.52
C GLY A 187 23.87 -17.02 -9.90
N MET A 188 25.03 -16.62 -9.39
CA MET A 188 25.26 -15.37 -8.67
C MET A 188 26.65 -14.82 -8.97
N ILE A 189 26.77 -13.50 -9.09
CA ILE A 189 28.05 -12.80 -9.21
C ILE A 189 28.31 -11.95 -7.97
N ASP A 190 29.58 -11.80 -7.58
CA ASP A 190 29.97 -10.98 -6.44
C ASP A 190 30.29 -9.55 -6.91
N ALA A 191 29.70 -8.53 -6.30
CA ALA A 191 29.98 -7.13 -6.66
C ALA A 191 31.47 -6.76 -6.51
N ARG A 192 32.22 -7.42 -5.61
CA ARG A 192 33.66 -7.20 -5.41
C ARG A 192 34.49 -7.63 -6.63
N ASP A 193 34.02 -8.61 -7.40
CA ASP A 193 34.68 -9.03 -8.65
C ASP A 193 34.69 -7.91 -9.70
N TYR A 194 33.81 -6.90 -9.52
CA TYR A 194 33.70 -5.72 -10.38
C TYR A 194 34.29 -4.45 -9.71
N GLY A 195 35.08 -4.64 -8.64
CA GLY A 195 35.80 -3.56 -7.98
C GLY A 195 35.06 -2.89 -6.82
N ALA A 196 33.95 -3.47 -6.34
CA ALA A 196 33.27 -2.93 -5.17
C ALA A 196 34.12 -3.12 -3.88
N VAL A 197 34.18 -2.08 -3.06
CA VAL A 197 34.89 -2.02 -1.78
C VAL A 197 33.93 -1.59 -0.68
N GLY A 198 33.65 -2.51 0.25
CA GLY A 198 32.71 -2.32 1.36
C GLY A 198 33.28 -1.55 2.56
N ASP A 199 34.05 -0.48 2.33
CA ASP A 199 34.73 0.31 3.38
C ASP A 199 33.94 1.53 3.88
N GLY A 200 32.75 1.77 3.31
CA GLY A 200 31.85 2.88 3.63
C GLY A 200 32.23 4.23 3.03
N THR A 201 33.32 4.32 2.27
CA THR A 201 33.88 5.58 1.76
C THR A 201 34.18 5.58 0.26
N THR A 202 34.63 4.45 -0.28
CA THR A 202 34.88 4.27 -1.71
C THR A 202 33.54 4.32 -2.45
N ASP A 203 33.47 5.11 -3.51
CA ASP A 203 32.27 5.15 -4.37
C ASP A 203 32.19 3.87 -5.21
N ASN A 204 31.11 3.11 -5.00
CA ASN A 204 30.85 1.82 -5.60
C ASN A 204 29.84 1.88 -6.76
N THR A 205 29.41 3.09 -7.16
CA THR A 205 28.38 3.27 -8.20
C THR A 205 28.75 2.56 -9.50
N ASP A 206 29.97 2.76 -10.00
CA ASP A 206 30.44 2.14 -11.25
C ASP A 206 30.60 0.62 -11.11
N ALA A 207 31.10 0.14 -9.97
CA ALA A 207 31.25 -1.29 -9.70
C ALA A 207 29.88 -2.00 -9.66
N PHE A 208 28.87 -1.38 -9.05
CA PHE A 208 27.51 -1.92 -8.99
C PHE A 208 26.85 -1.92 -10.36
N ASN A 209 27.03 -0.88 -11.17
CA ASN A 209 26.52 -0.84 -12.54
C ASN A 209 27.20 -1.87 -13.44
N ALA A 210 28.51 -2.10 -13.27
CA ALA A 210 29.27 -3.11 -13.99
C ALA A 210 28.80 -4.53 -13.61
N ALA A 211 28.65 -4.81 -12.31
CA ALA A 211 28.08 -6.06 -11.83
C ALA A 211 26.66 -6.26 -12.40
N ASN A 212 25.78 -5.27 -12.30
CA ASN A 212 24.42 -5.36 -12.83
C ASN A 212 24.38 -5.65 -14.33
N THR A 213 25.29 -5.06 -15.11
CA THR A 213 25.40 -5.36 -16.55
C THR A 213 25.88 -6.80 -16.80
N ALA A 214 26.83 -7.27 -16.01
CA ALA A 214 27.44 -8.60 -16.18
C ALA A 214 26.59 -9.74 -15.62
N ALA A 215 25.66 -9.46 -14.71
CA ALA A 215 24.78 -10.45 -14.09
C ALA A 215 24.00 -11.26 -15.15
N ALA A 216 23.46 -10.62 -16.18
CA ALA A 216 22.84 -11.27 -17.34
C ALA A 216 21.85 -12.40 -16.96
N GLY A 217 20.90 -12.09 -16.07
CA GLY A 217 19.93 -13.05 -15.51
C GLY A 217 20.37 -13.76 -14.21
N ARG A 218 21.61 -13.56 -13.75
CA ARG A 218 22.11 -14.06 -12.46
C ARG A 218 21.82 -13.06 -11.34
N LYS A 219 21.87 -13.53 -10.09
CA LYS A 219 21.78 -12.64 -8.92
C LYS A 219 23.09 -11.89 -8.71
N ILE A 220 23.00 -10.73 -8.06
CA ILE A 220 24.14 -9.92 -7.66
C ILE A 220 24.26 -10.03 -6.15
N LEU A 221 25.34 -10.62 -5.66
CA LEU A 221 25.68 -10.59 -4.24
C LEU A 221 26.36 -9.26 -3.93
N VAL A 222 25.85 -8.57 -2.92
CA VAL A 222 26.53 -7.47 -2.22
C VAL A 222 27.00 -8.04 -0.87
N PRO A 223 28.25 -8.52 -0.78
CA PRO A 223 28.75 -9.23 0.40
C PRO A 223 28.87 -8.31 1.62
N GLU A 224 29.12 -8.89 2.79
CA GLU A 224 29.36 -8.13 4.03
C GLU A 224 30.31 -6.92 3.83
N GLY A 225 29.88 -5.75 4.33
CA GLY A 225 30.57 -4.47 4.17
C GLY A 225 29.58 -3.30 4.09
N VAL A 226 30.09 -2.08 4.03
CA VAL A 226 29.27 -0.87 3.78
C VAL A 226 29.69 -0.27 2.44
N TYR A 227 28.78 -0.16 1.49
CA TYR A 227 29.08 0.30 0.12
C TYR A 227 28.51 1.69 -0.08
N HIS A 228 29.38 2.69 -0.18
CA HIS A 228 28.95 4.04 -0.53
C HIS A 228 28.60 4.11 -2.02
N LEU A 229 27.41 4.65 -2.33
CA LEU A 229 26.93 4.93 -3.68
C LEU A 229 26.74 6.44 -3.82
N ALA A 230 27.60 7.09 -4.59
CA ALA A 230 27.56 8.55 -4.78
C ALA A 230 26.38 9.00 -5.67
N ASP A 231 25.86 8.12 -6.54
CA ASP A 231 24.74 8.42 -7.44
C ASP A 231 23.67 7.30 -7.44
N THR A 232 22.62 7.49 -8.23
CA THR A 232 21.52 6.56 -8.42
C THR A 232 22.00 5.28 -9.08
N VAL A 233 21.68 4.13 -8.47
CA VAL A 233 21.90 2.79 -9.03
C VAL A 233 20.55 2.15 -9.32
N SER A 234 20.41 1.57 -10.51
CA SER A 234 19.20 0.86 -10.93
C SER A 234 19.53 -0.58 -11.28
N PHE A 235 19.24 -1.49 -10.37
CA PHE A 235 19.39 -2.92 -10.58
C PHE A 235 18.28 -3.43 -11.49
N THR A 236 18.69 -4.06 -12.59
CA THR A 236 17.81 -4.76 -13.53
C THR A 236 17.75 -6.26 -13.25
N GLU A 237 18.73 -6.77 -12.50
CA GLU A 237 18.75 -8.15 -11.99
C GLU A 237 18.52 -8.16 -10.47
N GLU A 238 18.27 -9.35 -9.92
CA GLU A 238 18.03 -9.52 -8.48
C GLU A 238 19.32 -9.25 -7.67
N ALA A 239 19.21 -8.44 -6.62
CA ALA A 239 20.32 -8.06 -5.76
C ALA A 239 20.10 -8.63 -4.35
N VAL A 240 21.09 -9.36 -3.84
CA VAL A 240 21.11 -9.98 -2.51
C VAL A 240 22.11 -9.24 -1.64
N PHE A 241 21.64 -8.64 -0.55
CA PHE A 241 22.44 -7.81 0.34
C PHE A 241 22.81 -8.58 1.62
N ASP A 242 24.07 -9.01 1.71
CA ASP A 242 24.69 -9.44 2.97
C ASP A 242 25.38 -8.25 3.68
N GLY A 243 25.81 -7.25 2.90
CA GLY A 243 26.25 -5.94 3.38
C GLY A 243 25.18 -4.85 3.22
N THR A 244 25.54 -3.60 3.52
CA THR A 244 24.62 -2.46 3.41
C THR A 244 25.15 -1.39 2.45
N VAL A 245 24.27 -0.52 1.96
CA VAL A 245 24.58 0.62 1.12
C VAL A 245 24.34 1.93 1.85
N THR A 246 25.12 2.95 1.50
CA THR A 246 24.87 4.33 1.94
C THR A 246 24.81 5.25 0.72
N MET A 247 23.84 6.15 0.68
CA MET A 247 23.69 7.10 -0.42
C MET A 247 23.05 8.40 0.03
N SER A 248 23.33 9.48 -0.69
CA SER A 248 22.68 10.78 -0.48
C SER A 248 21.15 10.64 -0.53
N ALA A 249 20.42 11.46 0.23
CA ALA A 249 18.96 11.57 0.13
C ALA A 249 18.48 11.90 -1.30
N SER A 250 19.31 12.54 -2.12
CA SER A 250 18.98 12.87 -3.52
C SER A 250 19.21 11.72 -4.52
N ALA A 251 19.98 10.69 -4.13
CA ALA A 251 20.26 9.50 -4.92
C ALA A 251 19.23 8.40 -4.63
N ARG A 252 18.99 7.51 -5.60
CA ARG A 252 17.97 6.45 -5.51
C ARG A 252 18.60 5.08 -5.69
N LEU A 253 18.11 4.11 -4.91
CA LEU A 253 18.29 2.69 -5.19
C LEU A 253 17.02 2.16 -5.85
N VAL A 254 17.10 1.77 -7.12
CA VAL A 254 15.96 1.20 -7.85
C VAL A 254 16.18 -0.30 -8.00
N LEU A 255 15.35 -1.11 -7.33
CA LEU A 255 15.37 -2.56 -7.43
C LEU A 255 14.22 -3.00 -8.34
N ARG A 256 14.49 -3.43 -9.57
CA ARG A 256 13.42 -3.82 -10.50
C ARG A 256 12.87 -5.22 -10.23
N HIS A 257 13.70 -6.24 -10.04
CA HIS A 257 13.18 -7.60 -9.79
C HIS A 257 12.73 -7.81 -8.33
N ASP A 258 13.31 -7.08 -7.36
CA ASP A 258 13.02 -7.23 -5.94
C ASP A 258 12.37 -5.98 -5.31
N PHE A 259 11.38 -5.39 -6.00
CA PHE A 259 10.69 -4.21 -5.49
C PHE A 259 9.73 -4.55 -4.33
N HIS A 260 10.30 -4.79 -3.14
CA HIS A 260 9.57 -5.04 -1.90
C HIS A 260 10.35 -4.53 -0.69
N LEU A 261 9.64 -4.22 0.40
CA LEU A 261 10.25 -3.54 1.56
C LEU A 261 11.47 -4.27 2.13
N ASN A 262 11.42 -5.60 2.26
CA ASN A 262 12.54 -6.35 2.85
C ASN A 262 13.87 -6.15 2.09
N ALA A 263 13.87 -6.08 0.75
CA ALA A 263 15.11 -5.89 -0.01
C ALA A 263 15.73 -4.51 0.27
N TYR A 264 14.90 -3.49 0.50
CA TYR A 264 15.38 -2.18 0.93
C TYR A 264 15.85 -2.19 2.38
N ILE A 265 15.19 -2.91 3.28
CA ILE A 265 15.66 -3.06 4.66
C ILE A 265 17.02 -3.76 4.68
N ASP A 266 17.18 -4.85 3.92
CA ASP A 266 18.43 -5.60 3.82
C ASP A 266 19.53 -4.70 3.21
N ALA A 267 19.22 -3.95 2.15
CA ALA A 267 20.17 -3.02 1.53
C ALA A 267 20.62 -1.90 2.47
N PHE A 268 19.75 -1.35 3.33
CA PHE A 268 20.10 -0.18 4.16
C PHE A 268 20.43 -0.54 5.62
N GLY A 269 20.10 -1.75 6.07
CA GLY A 269 20.28 -2.20 7.45
C GLY A 269 19.35 -1.53 8.48
N ASP A 270 18.39 -0.72 8.04
CA ASP A 270 17.44 0.01 8.89
C ASP A 270 16.03 -0.02 8.29
N GLU A 271 15.03 -0.29 9.13
CA GLU A 271 13.64 -0.42 8.69
C GLU A 271 13.04 0.90 8.19
N THR A 272 13.36 2.01 8.87
CA THR A 272 12.81 3.33 8.53
C THR A 272 13.48 3.87 7.27
N GLU A 273 14.81 3.77 7.17
CA GLU A 273 15.55 4.16 5.97
C GLU A 273 15.15 3.30 4.77
N GLY A 274 15.04 1.97 4.95
CA GLY A 274 14.56 1.07 3.91
C GLY A 274 13.17 1.45 3.40
N LEU A 275 12.23 1.77 4.30
CA LEU A 275 10.89 2.25 3.91
C LEU A 275 10.95 3.57 3.14
N LYS A 276 11.72 4.55 3.62
CA LYS A 276 11.89 5.85 2.94
C LYS A 276 12.44 5.66 1.53
N ARG A 277 13.44 4.79 1.35
CA ARG A 277 14.08 4.52 0.05
C ARG A 277 13.18 3.75 -0.90
N ALA A 278 12.39 2.82 -0.38
CA ALA A 278 11.37 2.13 -1.17
C ALA A 278 10.28 3.10 -1.66
N ILE A 279 9.79 4.00 -0.80
CA ILE A 279 8.83 5.05 -1.15
C ILE A 279 9.44 6.01 -2.18
N GLN A 280 10.70 6.43 -1.95
CA GLN A 280 11.43 7.28 -2.87
C GLN A 280 11.50 6.63 -4.27
N ALA A 281 11.90 5.36 -4.36
CA ALA A 281 11.98 4.65 -5.64
C ALA A 281 10.60 4.55 -6.33
N MET A 282 9.53 4.27 -5.57
CA MET A 282 8.16 4.14 -6.08
C MET A 282 7.66 5.38 -6.86
N PHE A 283 8.09 6.58 -6.46
CA PHE A 283 7.72 7.84 -7.12
C PHE A 283 8.39 8.04 -8.47
N TYR A 284 9.37 7.20 -8.81
CA TYR A 284 10.02 7.16 -10.11
C TYR A 284 9.78 5.80 -10.78
N TYR A 285 10.52 5.49 -11.85
CA TYR A 285 10.32 4.26 -12.60
C TYR A 285 11.01 3.07 -11.92
N THR A 286 10.21 2.15 -11.37
CA THR A 286 10.63 0.85 -10.79
C THR A 286 10.14 -0.35 -11.60
N ASP A 287 9.45 -0.13 -12.73
CA ASP A 287 8.68 -1.14 -13.47
C ASP A 287 7.54 -1.81 -12.67
N HIS A 288 7.18 -1.22 -11.51
CA HIS A 288 6.17 -1.72 -10.59
C HIS A 288 5.12 -0.66 -10.28
N ASP A 289 3.87 -1.09 -10.09
CA ASP A 289 2.78 -0.23 -9.63
C ASP A 289 2.67 -0.15 -8.10
N SER A 290 3.25 -1.13 -7.39
CA SER A 290 3.02 -1.32 -5.97
C SER A 290 4.28 -1.69 -5.20
N LEU A 291 4.43 -1.09 -4.01
CA LEU A 291 5.38 -1.49 -2.98
C LEU A 291 4.69 -2.48 -2.04
N ASP A 292 5.16 -3.74 -2.04
CA ASP A 292 4.70 -4.77 -1.10
C ASP A 292 5.57 -4.75 0.17
N MET A 293 4.95 -4.56 1.33
CA MET A 293 5.62 -4.60 2.63
C MET A 293 5.79 -6.03 3.16
N ARG A 294 5.23 -7.06 2.50
CA ARG A 294 5.38 -8.50 2.82
C ARG A 294 5.04 -8.86 4.27
N GLY A 295 4.01 -8.23 4.84
CA GLY A 295 3.57 -8.40 6.22
C GLY A 295 4.50 -7.77 7.25
N ARG A 296 5.53 -7.01 6.82
CA ARG A 296 6.51 -6.41 7.71
C ARG A 296 5.86 -5.30 8.55
N ARG A 297 6.23 -5.27 9.83
CA ARG A 297 6.04 -4.11 10.70
C ARG A 297 7.29 -3.24 10.65
N VAL A 298 7.11 -1.93 10.50
CA VAL A 298 8.16 -0.90 10.62
C VAL A 298 7.92 -0.08 11.88
N GLU A 299 8.95 0.04 12.69
CA GLU A 299 8.95 0.90 13.88
C GLU A 299 9.33 2.34 13.49
N LEU A 300 8.37 3.26 13.57
CA LEU A 300 8.51 4.63 13.05
C LEU A 300 8.60 5.67 14.17
N TYR A 301 9.63 6.52 14.12
CA TYR A 301 9.94 7.50 15.17
C TYR A 301 9.66 8.96 14.79
N ALA A 302 9.30 9.23 13.54
CA ALA A 302 8.97 10.57 13.05
C ALA A 302 8.02 10.49 11.83
N PRO A 303 7.32 11.58 11.48
CA PRO A 303 6.50 11.64 10.25
C PRO A 303 7.25 11.25 8.99
N LEU A 304 6.55 10.64 8.03
CA LEU A 304 7.05 10.47 6.66
C LEU A 304 6.58 11.65 5.79
N ASP A 305 7.41 12.69 5.67
CA ASP A 305 7.21 13.73 4.65
C ASP A 305 7.56 13.15 3.27
N VAL A 306 6.52 12.83 2.50
CA VAL A 306 6.70 12.12 1.23
C VAL A 306 7.31 13.01 0.16
N ALA A 307 7.08 14.33 0.21
CA ALA A 307 7.71 15.25 -0.72
C ALA A 307 9.22 15.37 -0.44
N GLU A 308 9.62 15.43 0.83
CA GLU A 308 11.03 15.43 1.24
C GLU A 308 11.73 14.13 0.85
N ILE A 309 11.12 12.97 1.17
CA ILE A 309 11.66 11.64 0.87
C ILE A 309 11.89 11.46 -0.63
N THR A 310 10.93 11.90 -1.45
CA THR A 310 10.93 11.62 -2.89
C THR A 310 11.60 12.72 -3.72
N GLY A 311 11.68 13.94 -3.19
CA GLY A 311 12.03 15.15 -3.95
C GLY A 311 10.99 15.52 -5.01
N ALA A 312 9.82 14.88 -5.02
CA ALA A 312 8.78 15.12 -6.01
C ALA A 312 7.86 16.28 -5.58
N SER A 313 7.33 17.00 -6.57
CA SER A 313 6.28 18.01 -6.35
C SER A 313 4.87 17.49 -6.65
N THR A 314 4.78 16.46 -7.51
CA THR A 314 3.54 15.86 -7.99
C THR A 314 3.72 14.38 -8.33
N LEU A 315 2.62 13.61 -8.28
CA LEU A 315 2.53 12.27 -8.85
C LEU A 315 1.08 12.03 -9.29
N GLU A 316 0.85 11.64 -10.55
CA GLU A 316 -0.49 11.45 -11.12
C GLU A 316 -0.71 10.08 -11.78
N VAL A 317 0.20 9.15 -11.55
CA VAL A 317 0.09 7.76 -12.01
C VAL A 317 -0.22 6.85 -10.84
N ARG A 318 -0.91 5.74 -11.12
CA ARG A 318 -1.32 4.83 -10.05
C ARG A 318 -0.11 4.27 -9.29
N ARG A 319 -0.14 4.38 -7.95
CA ARG A 319 0.83 3.78 -7.03
C ARG A 319 0.15 3.22 -5.77
N VAL A 320 0.69 2.14 -5.24
CA VAL A 320 0.12 1.43 -4.08
C VAL A 320 1.20 1.09 -3.06
N ILE A 321 0.94 1.34 -1.77
CA ILE A 321 1.68 0.71 -0.66
C ILE A 321 0.76 -0.32 -0.03
N ARG A 322 1.24 -1.56 0.20
CA ARG A 322 0.38 -2.65 0.66
C ARG A 322 1.00 -3.64 1.63
N ASN A 323 0.14 -4.38 2.33
CA ASN A 323 0.44 -5.62 3.06
C ASN A 323 1.50 -5.42 4.16
N GLY A 324 1.22 -4.57 5.15
CA GLY A 324 2.19 -4.30 6.22
C GLY A 324 1.65 -3.46 7.37
N GLN A 325 2.53 -3.15 8.32
CA GLN A 325 2.18 -2.38 9.50
C GLN A 325 3.18 -1.24 9.73
N ILE A 326 2.68 -0.08 10.11
CA ILE A 326 3.51 1.02 10.63
C ILE A 326 3.16 1.19 12.10
N ASN A 327 4.15 1.01 12.97
CA ASN A 327 4.00 1.11 14.41
C ASN A 327 4.71 2.34 14.94
N VAL A 328 3.93 3.30 15.44
CA VAL A 328 4.45 4.58 15.91
C VAL A 328 5.10 4.41 17.28
N GLN A 329 6.38 4.74 17.34
CA GLN A 329 7.20 4.70 18.55
C GLN A 329 7.28 6.05 19.24
N SER A 330 7.70 6.04 20.50
CA SER A 330 7.86 7.25 21.30
C SER A 330 9.02 8.10 20.76
N SER A 331 8.75 9.37 20.46
CA SER A 331 9.72 10.37 20.00
C SER A 331 9.12 11.76 20.18
N THR A 332 9.97 12.77 20.37
CA THR A 332 9.57 14.18 20.37
C THR A 332 9.19 14.70 18.99
N ASP A 333 9.59 14.00 17.92
CA ASP A 333 9.25 14.39 16.54
C ASP A 333 7.74 14.27 16.23
N TRP A 334 6.99 13.61 17.12
CA TRP A 334 5.53 13.51 17.07
C TRP A 334 4.81 14.66 17.78
N ASP A 335 5.53 15.53 18.49
CA ASP A 335 4.91 16.62 19.25
C ASP A 335 4.19 17.59 18.31
N THR A 336 2.97 17.98 18.69
CA THR A 336 2.18 18.96 17.96
C THR A 336 2.81 20.34 18.10
N GLU A 337 2.93 21.08 17.00
CA GLU A 337 3.47 22.43 17.02
C GLU A 337 2.35 23.47 16.96
N GLU A 338 2.35 24.43 17.88
CA GLU A 338 1.32 25.46 17.96
C GLU A 338 1.93 26.86 17.79
N VAL A 339 1.31 27.66 16.93
CA VAL A 339 1.68 29.06 16.72
C VAL A 339 0.44 29.92 16.86
N THR A 340 0.54 30.98 17.65
CA THR A 340 -0.49 32.02 17.74
C THR A 340 -0.05 33.24 16.93
N SER A 341 -0.89 33.73 16.03
CA SER A 341 -0.56 34.89 15.19
C SER A 341 -1.76 35.78 14.92
N GLN A 342 -1.53 37.09 14.94
CA GLN A 342 -2.50 38.08 14.49
C GLN A 342 -2.51 38.13 12.96
N ALA A 343 -3.71 38.10 12.38
CA ALA A 343 -3.91 38.23 10.94
C ALA A 343 -5.17 39.04 10.62
N THR A 344 -5.27 39.49 9.37
CA THR A 344 -6.41 40.22 8.82
C THR A 344 -7.17 39.34 7.83
N TYR A 345 -8.49 39.30 7.96
CA TYR A 345 -9.41 38.61 7.05
C TYR A 345 -10.29 39.61 6.30
N SER A 346 -10.65 39.28 5.06
CA SER A 346 -11.60 40.05 4.25
C SER A 346 -12.48 39.11 3.45
N THR A 347 -13.79 39.35 3.47
CA THR A 347 -14.76 38.59 2.67
C THR A 347 -14.53 38.73 1.16
N ALA A 348 -13.86 39.81 0.71
CA ALA A 348 -13.47 39.99 -0.70
C ALA A 348 -12.40 38.98 -1.17
N ASN A 349 -11.63 38.43 -0.24
CA ASN A 349 -10.64 37.37 -0.46
C ASN A 349 -10.86 36.28 0.59
N ALA A 350 -12.04 35.65 0.55
CA ALA A 350 -12.58 34.84 1.65
C ALA A 350 -11.75 33.61 2.07
N ARG A 351 -10.72 33.23 1.31
CA ARG A 351 -9.79 32.14 1.67
C ARG A 351 -8.41 32.64 2.08
N THR A 352 -8.19 33.95 2.20
CA THR A 352 -6.86 34.52 2.46
C THR A 352 -6.82 35.20 3.81
N LEU A 353 -5.82 34.88 4.61
CA LEU A 353 -5.38 35.70 5.72
C LEU A 353 -4.17 36.53 5.27
N SER A 354 -4.24 37.84 5.47
CA SER A 354 -3.18 38.81 5.12
C SER A 354 -2.63 39.52 6.36
N ASN A 355 -1.49 40.19 6.24
CA ASN A 355 -0.80 40.84 7.37
C ASN A 355 -0.58 39.86 8.53
N VAL A 356 -0.20 38.63 8.21
CA VAL A 356 -0.02 37.56 9.19
C VAL A 356 1.32 37.79 9.90
N ALA A 357 1.26 38.11 11.20
CA ALA A 357 2.45 38.33 12.00
C ALA A 357 3.27 37.04 12.14
N ASN A 358 4.61 37.13 12.08
CA ASN A 358 5.51 35.97 12.25
C ASN A 358 5.15 34.76 11.37
N ILE A 359 4.67 35.01 10.15
CA ILE A 359 4.16 33.97 9.24
C ILE A 359 5.17 32.83 8.97
N ALA A 360 6.47 33.10 9.06
CA ALA A 360 7.52 32.11 8.84
C ALA A 360 7.46 30.90 9.80
N ASN A 361 6.74 31.02 10.93
CA ASN A 361 6.55 29.93 11.88
C ASN A 361 5.27 29.10 11.60
N ILE A 362 4.40 29.54 10.69
CA ILE A 362 3.15 28.85 10.37
C ILE A 362 3.40 27.85 9.25
N GLN A 363 2.99 26.60 9.46
CA GLN A 363 3.20 25.50 8.52
C GLN A 363 1.96 25.22 7.67
N VAL A 364 2.19 24.71 6.46
CA VAL A 364 1.12 24.11 5.64
C VAL A 364 0.56 22.89 6.37
N GLY A 365 -0.76 22.71 6.32
CA GLY A 365 -1.48 21.66 7.02
C GLY A 365 -1.77 21.94 8.49
N SER A 366 -1.42 23.11 9.02
CA SER A 366 -1.86 23.52 10.35
C SER A 366 -3.37 23.73 10.41
N LEU A 367 -4.03 23.14 11.41
CA LEU A 367 -5.43 23.42 11.75
C LEU A 367 -5.52 24.86 12.26
N VAL A 368 -6.51 25.61 11.80
CA VAL A 368 -6.76 26.99 12.23
C VAL A 368 -7.93 27.00 13.21
N THR A 369 -7.79 27.71 14.33
CA THR A 369 -8.89 27.98 15.26
C THR A 369 -8.94 29.47 15.62
N GLY A 370 -10.14 29.95 15.95
CA GLY A 370 -10.40 31.35 16.27
C GLY A 370 -11.88 31.70 16.09
N THR A 371 -12.25 32.94 16.43
CA THR A 371 -13.63 33.42 16.22
C THR A 371 -14.00 33.36 14.73
N GLY A 372 -15.13 32.72 14.42
CA GLY A 372 -15.63 32.59 13.04
C GLY A 372 -14.96 31.49 12.21
N VAL A 373 -14.08 30.68 12.80
CA VAL A 373 -13.46 29.55 12.13
C VAL A 373 -14.33 28.31 12.30
N GLY A 374 -14.82 27.76 11.18
CA GLY A 374 -15.56 26.50 11.16
C GLY A 374 -14.68 25.27 11.42
N ARG A 375 -15.26 24.08 11.51
CA ARG A 375 -14.50 22.84 11.75
C ARG A 375 -13.59 22.53 10.55
N GLU A 376 -12.44 21.92 10.84
CA GLU A 376 -11.51 21.41 9.83
C GLU A 376 -11.07 22.45 8.77
N VAL A 377 -10.87 23.70 9.22
CA VAL A 377 -10.23 24.76 8.44
C VAL A 377 -8.71 24.65 8.61
N TYR A 378 -7.98 24.51 7.52
CA TYR A 378 -6.53 24.27 7.48
C TYR A 378 -5.81 25.32 6.63
N VAL A 379 -4.54 25.53 6.93
CA VAL A 379 -3.59 26.26 6.06
C VAL A 379 -3.28 25.39 4.83
N GLU A 380 -3.72 25.81 3.66
CA GLU A 380 -3.45 25.14 2.37
C GLU A 380 -2.10 25.58 1.78
N SER A 381 -1.73 26.86 1.92
CA SER A 381 -0.44 27.39 1.44
C SER A 381 0.00 28.62 2.21
N VAL A 382 1.31 28.86 2.26
CA VAL A 382 1.94 29.98 2.98
C VAL A 382 2.82 30.78 2.03
N ASN A 383 2.69 32.11 2.06
CA ASN A 383 3.56 33.04 1.36
C ASN A 383 4.21 34.01 2.34
N VAL A 384 5.44 33.67 2.75
CA VAL A 384 6.22 34.44 3.73
C VAL A 384 6.51 35.86 3.22
N GLY A 385 6.87 36.03 1.95
CA GLY A 385 7.22 37.32 1.35
C GLY A 385 6.07 38.33 1.36
N ASN A 386 4.84 37.85 1.16
CA ASN A 386 3.63 38.67 1.15
C ASN A 386 2.91 38.73 2.51
N GLN A 387 3.41 38.07 3.56
CA GLN A 387 2.74 37.93 4.86
C GLN A 387 1.29 37.47 4.72
N SER A 388 1.06 36.48 3.85
CA SER A 388 -0.27 35.94 3.57
C SER A 388 -0.27 34.42 3.50
N LEU A 389 -1.40 33.81 3.86
CA LEU A 389 -1.63 32.38 3.70
C LEU A 389 -3.03 32.14 3.13
N THR A 390 -3.21 30.95 2.55
CA THR A 390 -4.49 30.49 1.99
C THR A 390 -5.08 29.41 2.89
N LEU A 391 -6.37 29.50 3.16
CA LEU A 391 -7.20 28.54 3.90
C LEU A 391 -7.89 27.59 2.93
N ASN A 392 -8.16 26.36 3.35
CA ASN A 392 -8.99 25.42 2.58
C ASN A 392 -10.44 25.90 2.43
N HIS A 393 -10.99 26.59 3.44
CA HIS A 393 -12.37 27.10 3.45
C HIS A 393 -12.47 28.55 3.96
N PRO A 394 -13.55 29.28 3.58
CA PRO A 394 -13.89 30.57 4.17
C PRO A 394 -14.26 30.52 5.65
N LEU A 395 -14.29 31.70 6.27
CA LEU A 395 -14.68 31.92 7.66
C LEU A 395 -16.06 32.60 7.74
N PHE A 396 -16.86 32.24 8.76
CA PHE A 396 -18.16 32.87 9.04
C PHE A 396 -18.01 33.97 10.09
N GLY A 397 -18.36 35.21 9.77
CA GLY A 397 -18.39 36.33 10.75
C GLY A 397 -17.14 36.54 11.64
N PRO A 398 -15.87 36.41 11.17
CA PRO A 398 -14.70 36.71 11.99
C PRO A 398 -14.53 38.22 12.21
N ASN A 399 -13.78 38.62 13.23
CA ASN A 399 -13.32 40.01 13.32
C ASN A 399 -12.31 40.30 12.19
N THR A 400 -12.34 41.51 11.63
CA THR A 400 -11.45 41.91 10.52
C THR A 400 -9.98 41.64 10.83
N THR A 401 -9.53 41.96 12.03
CA THR A 401 -8.18 41.63 12.52
C THR A 401 -8.32 40.96 13.88
N GLN A 402 -7.74 39.78 14.02
CA GLN A 402 -7.76 39.01 15.26
C GLN A 402 -6.58 38.04 15.34
N THR A 403 -6.44 37.44 16.51
CA THR A 403 -5.46 36.40 16.77
C THR A 403 -6.07 35.04 16.46
N TYR A 404 -5.35 34.24 15.68
CA TYR A 404 -5.66 32.85 15.36
C TYR A 404 -4.62 31.92 15.97
N THR A 405 -5.03 30.70 16.28
CA THR A 405 -4.13 29.61 16.66
C THR A 405 -4.00 28.63 15.50
N PHE A 406 -2.75 28.29 15.17
CA PHE A 406 -2.35 27.39 14.10
C PHE A 406 -1.68 26.16 14.72
N THR A 407 -2.31 24.99 14.62
CA THR A 407 -1.81 23.76 15.23
C THR A 407 -1.41 22.74 14.16
N ARG A 408 -0.13 22.40 14.08
CA ARG A 408 0.40 21.38 13.17
C ARG A 408 0.43 20.02 13.86
N PHE A 409 -0.52 19.16 13.51
CA PHE A 409 -0.47 17.75 13.87
C PHE A 409 0.60 17.02 13.05
N LYS A 410 1.14 15.93 13.61
CA LYS A 410 2.16 15.08 13.01
C LYS A 410 1.53 13.80 12.47
N TYR A 411 1.83 13.41 11.24
CA TYR A 411 1.15 12.32 10.53
C TYR A 411 2.12 11.18 10.21
N VAL A 412 1.64 9.94 10.25
CA VAL A 412 2.43 8.78 9.79
C VAL A 412 2.82 8.99 8.32
N PHE A 413 1.85 9.29 7.45
CA PHE A 413 2.09 9.72 6.09
C PHE A 413 1.68 11.17 5.90
N ASP A 414 2.65 12.02 5.56
CA ASP A 414 2.41 13.43 5.27
C ASP A 414 2.68 13.73 3.79
N PHE A 415 1.59 13.92 3.04
CA PHE A 415 1.65 14.27 1.62
C PHE A 415 1.49 15.78 1.38
N SER A 416 1.41 16.61 2.43
CA SER A 416 1.10 18.05 2.28
C SER A 416 2.15 18.85 1.53
N GLY A 417 3.40 18.37 1.46
CA GLY A 417 4.46 18.95 0.63
C GLY A 417 4.24 18.76 -0.88
N LEU A 418 3.38 17.82 -1.28
CA LEU A 418 2.99 17.62 -2.68
C LEU A 418 1.89 18.61 -3.07
N SER A 419 2.12 19.30 -4.18
CA SER A 419 1.09 20.15 -4.80
C SER A 419 -0.05 19.33 -5.42
N LYS A 420 0.24 18.10 -5.87
CA LYS A 420 -0.76 17.20 -6.46
C LYS A 420 -0.39 15.72 -6.30
N LEU A 421 -1.28 14.92 -5.73
CA LEU A 421 -1.14 13.45 -5.66
C LEU A 421 -2.42 12.78 -6.15
N SER A 422 -2.34 11.97 -7.20
CA SER A 422 -3.51 11.30 -7.78
C SER A 422 -3.29 9.81 -7.96
N GLN A 423 -4.37 9.03 -7.85
CA GLN A 423 -4.36 7.57 -8.04
C GLN A 423 -3.45 6.84 -7.04
N PHE A 424 -3.37 7.32 -5.80
CA PHE A 424 -2.53 6.71 -4.76
C PHE A 424 -3.36 5.85 -3.82
N GLU A 425 -2.89 4.65 -3.50
CA GLU A 425 -3.62 3.70 -2.67
C GLU A 425 -2.79 3.19 -1.49
N LEU A 426 -3.43 3.09 -0.32
CA LEU A 426 -2.99 2.22 0.77
C LEU A 426 -3.91 1.01 0.81
N PHE A 427 -3.34 -0.20 0.75
CA PHE A 427 -4.11 -1.43 0.70
C PHE A 427 -3.61 -2.46 1.72
N ASP A 428 -4.48 -2.91 2.62
CA ASP A 428 -4.13 -3.92 3.65
C ASP A 428 -2.94 -3.46 4.50
N VAL A 429 -3.02 -2.21 4.96
CA VAL A 429 -2.01 -1.57 5.82
C VAL A 429 -2.65 -1.22 7.16
N GLU A 430 -1.93 -1.52 8.24
CA GLU A 430 -2.29 -1.11 9.60
C GLU A 430 -1.39 0.02 10.10
N LEU A 431 -2.00 1.16 10.43
CA LEU A 431 -1.34 2.29 11.09
C LEU A 431 -1.65 2.25 12.59
N LEU A 432 -0.67 1.83 13.39
CA LEU A 432 -0.73 1.83 14.85
C LEU A 432 -0.19 3.17 15.36
N CYS A 433 -1.06 4.18 15.42
CA CYS A 433 -0.68 5.54 15.78
C CYS A 433 -0.40 5.73 17.29
N ASN A 434 -0.85 4.76 18.10
CA ASN A 434 -0.56 4.62 19.53
C ASN A 434 -0.78 5.88 20.39
N GLY A 435 -1.73 6.74 20.02
CA GLY A 435 -2.02 7.99 20.71
C GLY A 435 -0.92 9.04 20.60
N ARG A 436 -0.05 8.93 19.59
CA ARG A 436 1.11 9.81 19.39
C ARG A 436 1.05 10.58 18.08
N ALA A 437 0.60 9.94 17.01
CA ALA A 437 0.51 10.53 15.68
C ALA A 437 -0.93 10.58 15.16
N SER A 438 -1.16 11.40 14.14
CA SER A 438 -2.29 11.27 13.22
C SER A 438 -1.93 10.28 12.09
N GLY A 439 -2.94 9.78 11.37
CA GLY A 439 -2.75 8.77 10.32
C GLY A 439 -2.14 9.37 9.04
N ILE A 440 -2.99 9.97 8.21
CA ILE A 440 -2.62 10.43 6.86
C ILE A 440 -3.03 11.88 6.66
N MET A 441 -2.13 12.71 6.13
CA MET A 441 -2.46 14.04 5.59
C MET A 441 -2.33 13.99 4.07
N LEU A 442 -3.41 14.28 3.36
CA LEU A 442 -3.45 14.29 1.90
C LEU A 442 -2.69 15.50 1.32
N ALA A 443 -2.31 15.38 0.04
CA ALA A 443 -1.73 16.48 -0.73
C ALA A 443 -2.73 17.65 -0.89
N GLY A 444 -2.20 18.84 -1.15
CA GLY A 444 -3.02 20.05 -1.35
C GLY A 444 -4.00 19.93 -2.53
N GLY A 445 -3.61 19.20 -3.58
CA GLY A 445 -4.45 18.88 -4.73
C GLY A 445 -4.32 17.41 -5.15
N GLY A 446 -5.20 16.94 -6.03
CA GLY A 446 -5.19 15.55 -6.48
C GLY A 446 -6.59 14.97 -6.65
N ASN A 447 -6.66 13.70 -7.01
CA ASN A 447 -7.90 12.93 -7.00
C ASN A 447 -7.66 11.43 -6.84
N ASN A 448 -8.70 10.70 -6.45
CA ASN A 448 -8.68 9.23 -6.38
C ASN A 448 -7.58 8.70 -5.44
N PHE A 449 -7.48 9.30 -4.24
CA PHE A 449 -6.76 8.67 -3.13
C PHE A 449 -7.65 7.58 -2.55
N HIS A 450 -7.10 6.40 -2.26
CA HIS A 450 -7.88 5.24 -1.84
C HIS A 450 -7.27 4.58 -0.60
N LEU A 451 -8.04 4.49 0.48
CA LEU A 451 -7.75 3.58 1.59
C LEU A 451 -8.64 2.35 1.45
N ARG A 452 -8.03 1.18 1.34
CA ARG A 452 -8.75 -0.06 1.08
C ARG A 452 -8.30 -1.15 2.05
N ASP A 453 -9.25 -1.77 2.75
CA ASP A 453 -8.97 -2.87 3.68
C ASP A 453 -7.91 -2.49 4.76
N CYS A 454 -7.84 -1.20 5.14
CA CYS A 454 -6.83 -0.68 6.06
C CYS A 454 -7.34 -0.52 7.49
N HIS A 455 -6.41 -0.46 8.43
CA HIS A 455 -6.69 -0.19 9.84
C HIS A 455 -5.98 1.09 10.30
N ILE A 456 -6.71 2.04 10.88
CA ILE A 456 -6.16 3.24 11.51
C ILE A 456 -6.51 3.19 13.01
N LYS A 457 -5.52 2.86 13.84
CA LYS A 457 -5.72 2.61 15.26
C LYS A 457 -5.06 3.68 16.12
N SER A 458 -5.83 4.15 17.09
CA SER A 458 -5.46 5.12 18.11
C SER A 458 -4.76 6.38 17.56
N PRO A 459 -5.29 7.06 16.52
CA PRO A 459 -4.75 8.36 16.15
C PRO A 459 -4.89 9.34 17.32
N LEU A 460 -3.90 10.22 17.50
CA LEU A 460 -3.94 11.28 18.50
C LEU A 460 -4.98 12.34 18.14
N ASN A 461 -4.98 12.81 16.88
CA ASN A 461 -5.88 13.88 16.43
C ASN A 461 -6.71 13.49 15.20
N ARG A 462 -6.10 12.99 14.12
CA ARG A 462 -6.81 12.76 12.85
C ARG A 462 -6.51 11.38 12.25
N GLY A 463 -7.52 10.76 11.65
CA GLY A 463 -7.34 9.57 10.82
C GLY A 463 -6.83 9.93 9.43
N VAL A 464 -7.67 10.56 8.61
CA VAL A 464 -7.34 11.07 7.27
C VAL A 464 -7.70 12.55 7.17
N THR A 465 -6.71 13.40 6.93
CA THR A 465 -6.88 14.85 6.81
C THR A 465 -6.74 15.31 5.38
N SER A 466 -7.75 15.99 4.86
CA SER A 466 -7.68 16.81 3.66
C SER A 466 -7.44 18.27 4.03
N ILE A 467 -6.40 18.88 3.46
CA ILE A 467 -6.07 20.30 3.66
C ILE A 467 -6.44 21.16 2.44
N GLY A 468 -7.06 20.57 1.42
CA GLY A 468 -7.38 21.22 0.15
C GLY A 468 -8.12 20.28 -0.80
N GLY A 469 -7.83 20.40 -2.10
CA GLY A 469 -8.46 19.64 -3.18
C GLY A 469 -8.04 18.17 -3.32
N GLY A 470 -7.03 17.68 -2.58
CA GLY A 470 -6.49 16.32 -2.74
C GLY A 470 -7.48 15.17 -2.46
N CYS A 471 -8.60 15.47 -1.81
CA CYS A 471 -9.67 14.53 -1.51
C CYS A 471 -10.76 14.40 -2.58
N GLN A 472 -10.61 15.05 -3.75
CA GLN A 472 -11.54 14.86 -4.86
C GLN A 472 -11.64 13.38 -5.21
N ASP A 473 -12.86 12.84 -5.21
CA ASP A 473 -13.09 11.40 -5.41
C ASP A 473 -12.27 10.52 -4.43
N LEU A 474 -12.18 10.91 -3.15
CA LEU A 474 -11.58 10.10 -2.07
C LEU A 474 -12.39 8.83 -1.82
N HIS A 475 -11.72 7.68 -1.76
CA HIS A 475 -12.32 6.39 -1.44
C HIS A 475 -11.79 5.88 -0.09
N ILE A 476 -12.69 5.57 0.84
CA ILE A 476 -12.38 4.86 2.08
C ILE A 476 -13.29 3.64 2.10
N ASP A 477 -12.72 2.45 1.89
CA ASP A 477 -13.47 1.22 1.67
C ASP A 477 -13.00 0.09 2.58
N ARG A 478 -13.95 -0.52 3.31
CA ARG A 478 -13.70 -1.69 4.18
C ARG A 478 -12.60 -1.48 5.21
N CYS A 479 -12.44 -0.23 5.67
CA CYS A 479 -11.45 0.15 6.66
C CYS A 479 -12.00 0.11 8.09
N THR A 480 -11.12 -0.08 9.06
CA THR A 480 -11.42 0.04 10.49
C THR A 480 -10.67 1.20 11.12
N PHE A 481 -11.41 2.12 11.73
CA PHE A 481 -10.89 3.25 12.49
C PHE A 481 -11.24 3.09 13.97
N VAL A 482 -10.25 3.23 14.84
CA VAL A 482 -10.43 3.12 16.30
C VAL A 482 -9.78 4.32 16.97
N SER A 483 -10.56 5.16 17.64
CA SER A 483 -10.03 6.32 18.37
C SER A 483 -9.14 5.93 19.56
N ASN A 484 -8.18 6.78 19.92
CA ASN A 484 -7.40 6.68 21.16
C ASN A 484 -8.22 7.06 22.42
N GLU A 485 -9.43 7.59 22.23
CA GLU A 485 -10.22 8.25 23.25
C GLU A 485 -11.39 7.40 23.75
N GLN A 486 -11.23 6.07 23.68
CA GLN A 486 -12.26 5.10 24.08
C GLN A 486 -12.90 5.41 25.46
N PRO A 487 -12.14 5.76 26.53
CA PRO A 487 -12.74 5.98 27.85
C PRO A 487 -13.36 7.37 28.03
N LEU A 488 -13.18 8.30 27.08
CA LEU A 488 -13.67 9.68 27.23
C LEU A 488 -15.16 9.78 26.94
N ARG A 489 -15.81 10.80 27.53
CA ARG A 489 -17.18 11.23 27.19
C ARG A 489 -17.21 11.68 25.74
N ALA A 490 -18.34 11.53 25.06
CA ALA A 490 -18.44 11.86 23.64
C ALA A 490 -18.04 13.32 23.34
N GLU A 491 -18.41 14.27 24.21
CA GLU A 491 -18.10 15.71 24.07
C GLU A 491 -16.66 16.09 24.42
N ASP A 492 -15.91 15.23 25.12
CA ASP A 492 -14.52 15.49 25.50
C ASP A 492 -13.51 15.01 24.43
N ARG A 493 -13.99 14.35 23.37
CA ARG A 493 -13.17 13.75 22.31
C ARG A 493 -12.79 14.78 21.25
N GLN A 494 -11.51 14.85 20.91
CA GLN A 494 -10.98 15.74 19.85
C GLN A 494 -10.71 15.03 18.52
N SER A 495 -10.68 13.69 18.51
CA SER A 495 -10.28 12.95 17.32
C SER A 495 -11.35 12.99 16.22
N ILE A 496 -10.91 13.12 14.97
CA ILE A 496 -11.79 13.06 13.79
C ILE A 496 -11.27 11.97 12.85
N ALA A 497 -12.15 11.07 12.41
CA ALA A 497 -11.72 9.95 11.57
C ALA A 497 -11.33 10.42 10.17
N PHE A 498 -12.13 11.30 9.54
CA PHE A 498 -11.74 11.96 8.29
C PHE A 498 -12.42 13.32 8.07
N ASN A 499 -11.84 14.14 7.18
CA ASN A 499 -12.52 15.31 6.61
C ASN A 499 -12.42 15.35 5.07
N ILE A 500 -13.36 16.08 4.44
CA ILE A 500 -13.48 16.23 2.99
C ILE A 500 -13.70 17.70 2.65
N ASN A 501 -13.01 18.18 1.62
CA ASN A 501 -13.09 19.56 1.11
C ASN A 501 -13.47 19.63 -0.39
N SER A 502 -13.80 18.52 -1.03
CA SER A 502 -14.04 18.41 -2.49
C SER A 502 -15.21 17.47 -2.77
N ASN A 503 -15.44 17.08 -4.03
CA ASN A 503 -16.67 16.36 -4.41
C ASN A 503 -16.46 14.85 -4.57
N ASP A 504 -17.59 14.15 -4.68
CA ASP A 504 -17.69 12.79 -5.21
C ASP A 504 -16.99 11.70 -4.37
N CYS A 505 -16.76 11.92 -3.07
CA CYS A 505 -16.13 10.90 -2.21
C CYS A 505 -17.04 9.68 -1.96
N LYS A 506 -16.43 8.50 -1.82
CA LYS A 506 -17.10 7.23 -1.50
C LYS A 506 -16.55 6.66 -0.20
N ILE A 507 -17.43 6.59 0.81
CA ILE A 507 -17.12 6.06 2.14
C ILE A 507 -17.99 4.83 2.34
N ARG A 508 -17.41 3.63 2.20
CA ARG A 508 -18.18 2.38 2.11
C ARG A 508 -17.68 1.26 3.00
N ASP A 509 -18.61 0.56 3.62
CA ASP A 509 -18.37 -0.68 4.37
C ASP A 509 -17.33 -0.55 5.49
N ASN A 510 -17.18 0.65 6.07
CA ASN A 510 -16.18 0.93 7.10
C ASN A 510 -16.74 0.77 8.50
N ARG A 511 -15.84 0.66 9.48
CA ARG A 511 -16.16 0.72 10.91
C ARG A 511 -15.42 1.86 11.60
N PHE A 512 -16.14 2.76 12.29
CA PHE A 512 -15.58 3.87 13.06
C PHE A 512 -15.97 3.79 14.53
N GLN A 513 -14.99 3.76 15.42
CA GLN A 513 -15.19 3.51 16.84
C GLN A 513 -14.76 4.70 17.72
N ARG A 514 -15.75 5.33 18.37
CA ARG A 514 -15.62 6.34 19.43
C ARG A 514 -14.75 7.55 19.06
N PHE A 515 -14.94 8.13 17.88
CA PHE A 515 -14.36 9.43 17.52
C PHE A 515 -15.20 10.60 18.05
N GLY A 516 -14.61 11.78 18.18
CA GLY A 516 -15.35 13.02 18.44
C GLY A 516 -16.29 13.37 17.29
N HIS A 517 -15.78 13.24 16.05
CA HIS A 517 -16.57 13.22 14.83
C HIS A 517 -16.10 12.10 13.89
N THR A 518 -17.01 11.45 13.18
CA THR A 518 -16.63 10.47 12.15
C THR A 518 -16.16 11.20 10.88
N GLY A 519 -16.97 12.12 10.36
CA GLY A 519 -16.66 12.86 9.13
C GLY A 519 -17.12 14.32 9.19
N ILE A 520 -16.24 15.25 8.84
CA ILE A 520 -16.59 16.65 8.52
C ILE A 520 -16.46 16.84 7.01
N VAL A 521 -17.56 17.11 6.33
CA VAL A 521 -17.63 16.99 4.86
C VAL A 521 -18.18 18.25 4.22
N TYR A 522 -17.36 18.85 3.37
CA TYR A 522 -17.76 19.89 2.44
C TYR A 522 -17.86 19.31 1.03
N GLY A 523 -18.61 19.99 0.16
CA GLY A 523 -18.79 19.60 -1.24
C GLY A 523 -20.10 18.87 -1.47
N ASN A 524 -20.20 18.19 -2.61
CA ASN A 524 -21.40 17.47 -3.01
C ASN A 524 -21.09 16.17 -3.76
N GLY A 525 -22.11 15.33 -3.94
CA GLY A 525 -21.97 14.06 -4.68
C GLY A 525 -21.43 12.90 -3.84
N HIS A 526 -21.48 12.98 -2.51
CA HIS A 526 -20.92 11.97 -1.63
C HIS A 526 -21.81 10.74 -1.48
N MET A 527 -21.16 9.58 -1.28
CA MET A 527 -21.82 8.32 -0.98
C MET A 527 -21.32 7.76 0.36
N PHE A 528 -22.23 7.58 1.31
CA PHE A 528 -21.99 6.90 2.58
C PHE A 528 -22.82 5.62 2.61
N VAL A 529 -22.17 4.47 2.41
CA VAL A 529 -22.85 3.19 2.16
C VAL A 529 -22.36 2.10 3.11
N GLY A 530 -23.25 1.42 3.82
CA GLY A 530 -22.89 0.19 4.53
C GLY A 530 -21.92 0.37 5.71
N ASN A 531 -21.66 1.59 6.16
CA ASN A 531 -20.73 1.84 7.25
C ASN A 531 -21.39 1.59 8.61
N HIS A 532 -20.56 1.37 9.62
CA HIS A 532 -20.95 1.35 11.01
C HIS A 532 -20.11 2.36 11.80
N TRP A 533 -20.71 3.43 12.29
CA TRP A 533 -20.04 4.33 13.23
C TRP A 533 -20.82 4.43 14.53
N PHE A 534 -20.08 4.35 15.64
CA PHE A 534 -20.65 4.42 16.97
C PHE A 534 -19.80 5.33 17.85
N GLN A 535 -20.45 6.34 18.43
CA GLN A 535 -19.81 7.40 19.21
C GLN A 535 -20.34 7.47 20.65
N GLY A 536 -21.00 6.42 21.10
CA GLY A 536 -21.45 6.30 22.49
C GLY A 536 -20.31 6.42 23.50
N ASP A 537 -20.69 6.71 24.72
CA ASP A 537 -19.85 6.69 25.90
C ASP A 537 -20.53 5.89 27.00
N ASP A 538 -19.88 5.76 28.15
CA ASP A 538 -20.35 4.91 29.24
C ASP A 538 -21.05 5.73 30.35
N PHE A 539 -21.60 6.90 30.00
CA PHE A 539 -22.19 7.87 30.94
C PHE A 539 -23.69 8.05 30.71
N THR A 540 -24.43 8.18 31.81
CA THR A 540 -25.90 8.33 31.81
C THR A 540 -26.34 9.70 31.33
N ASP A 541 -27.38 9.72 30.49
CA ASP A 541 -27.95 10.91 29.86
C ASP A 541 -26.90 11.83 29.19
N SER A 542 -25.77 11.28 28.75
CA SER A 542 -24.64 12.07 28.26
C SER A 542 -24.96 12.68 26.88
N PRO A 543 -24.59 13.95 26.63
CA PRO A 543 -24.72 14.55 25.30
C PRO A 543 -24.03 13.72 24.23
N ARG A 544 -24.59 13.71 23.03
CA ARG A 544 -23.96 13.11 21.84
C ARG A 544 -23.49 14.21 20.91
N THR A 545 -22.44 13.92 20.15
CA THR A 545 -21.87 14.82 19.15
C THR A 545 -22.30 14.41 17.74
N ALA A 546 -22.05 15.28 16.76
CA ALA A 546 -22.24 14.94 15.37
C ALA A 546 -21.30 13.80 14.97
N GLY A 547 -21.81 12.83 14.23
CA GLY A 547 -20.98 11.83 13.57
C GLY A 547 -20.58 12.26 12.19
N LEU A 548 -21.55 12.70 11.39
CA LEU A 548 -21.35 13.17 10.03
C LEU A 548 -21.88 14.59 9.91
N VAL A 549 -21.04 15.52 9.47
CA VAL A 549 -21.38 16.94 9.36
C VAL A 549 -21.23 17.37 7.91
N PHE A 550 -22.33 17.74 7.26
CA PHE A 550 -22.31 18.39 5.97
C PHE A 550 -22.20 19.90 6.16
N THR A 551 -21.13 20.52 5.66
CA THR A 551 -20.90 21.97 5.81
C THR A 551 -21.22 22.79 4.56
N TYR A 552 -21.66 22.11 3.48
CA TYR A 552 -22.20 22.74 2.28
C TYR A 552 -23.73 22.55 2.24
N PRO A 553 -24.55 23.60 2.01
CA PRO A 553 -26.01 23.50 2.13
C PRO A 553 -26.66 22.45 1.20
N ASN A 554 -26.28 22.43 -0.08
CA ASN A 554 -26.88 21.54 -1.07
C ASN A 554 -25.93 20.42 -1.48
N VAL A 555 -26.12 19.25 -0.89
CA VAL A 555 -25.07 18.22 -0.85
C VAL A 555 -25.16 17.19 -1.97
N LYS A 556 -26.30 17.06 -2.66
CA LYS A 556 -26.50 16.02 -3.70
C LYS A 556 -25.91 14.66 -3.28
N SER A 557 -26.19 14.22 -2.05
CA SER A 557 -25.48 13.11 -1.38
C SER A 557 -26.46 12.07 -0.83
N VAL A 558 -25.94 10.85 -0.61
CA VAL A 558 -26.72 9.74 -0.07
C VAL A 558 -26.05 9.12 1.15
N VAL A 559 -26.84 8.89 2.19
CA VAL A 559 -26.51 8.13 3.39
C VAL A 559 -27.42 6.92 3.43
N THR A 560 -26.89 5.75 3.06
CA THR A 560 -27.71 4.55 2.86
C THR A 560 -27.14 3.28 3.48
N GLY A 561 -28.01 2.50 4.15
CA GLY A 561 -27.65 1.18 4.67
C GLY A 561 -26.61 1.19 5.80
N ASN A 562 -26.45 2.31 6.51
CA ASN A 562 -25.46 2.45 7.58
C ASN A 562 -26.05 2.05 8.95
N TYR A 563 -25.18 1.66 9.88
CA TYR A 563 -25.47 1.62 11.31
C TYR A 563 -24.88 2.87 11.96
N ILE A 564 -25.77 3.75 12.42
CA ILE A 564 -25.48 5.04 13.04
C ILE A 564 -25.84 4.95 14.52
N ASP A 565 -24.83 4.96 15.38
CA ASP A 565 -25.02 4.73 16.81
C ASP A 565 -24.48 5.90 17.65
N ASN A 566 -25.32 6.40 18.56
CA ASN A 566 -24.98 7.41 19.55
C ASN A 566 -24.33 8.67 18.95
N SER A 567 -24.81 9.11 17.79
CA SER A 567 -24.37 10.31 17.08
C SER A 567 -25.46 10.82 16.16
N PHE A 568 -25.33 12.06 15.71
CA PHE A 568 -26.27 12.66 14.77
C PHE A 568 -25.62 13.05 13.44
N ILE A 569 -26.43 13.13 12.39
CA ILE A 569 -26.07 13.76 11.12
C ILE A 569 -26.42 15.24 11.24
N GLU A 570 -25.47 16.11 10.92
CA GLU A 570 -25.64 17.56 10.94
C GLU A 570 -25.60 18.13 9.51
N MET A 571 -26.50 19.04 9.19
CA MET A 571 -26.42 19.92 8.02
C MET A 571 -26.19 21.35 8.49
N THR A 572 -25.11 21.99 8.04
CA THR A 572 -24.72 23.34 8.44
C THR A 572 -24.09 24.09 7.25
N ASN A 573 -23.90 25.40 7.39
CA ASN A 573 -23.21 26.27 6.45
C ASN A 573 -22.11 27.08 7.14
N GLU A 574 -21.44 26.47 8.12
CA GLU A 574 -20.36 27.09 8.91
C GLU A 574 -19.11 27.51 8.12
N HIS A 575 -19.01 27.13 6.84
CA HIS A 575 -17.95 27.56 5.92
C HIS A 575 -18.41 28.63 4.93
N ASP A 576 -19.62 29.18 5.11
CA ASP A 576 -20.14 30.25 4.26
C ASP A 576 -19.63 31.62 4.72
N VAL A 577 -19.14 32.41 3.77
CA VAL A 577 -18.68 33.79 4.00
C VAL A 577 -19.85 34.75 4.21
N ALA A 578 -21.03 34.42 3.69
CA ALA A 578 -22.26 35.17 3.83
C ALA A 578 -23.41 34.20 4.19
N PRO A 579 -23.51 33.77 5.47
CA PRO A 579 -24.42 32.69 5.87
C PRO A 579 -25.91 32.96 5.73
N ASP A 580 -26.30 34.22 5.49
CA ASP A 580 -27.68 34.62 5.24
C ASP A 580 -28.08 34.20 3.82
N PHE A 581 -29.25 33.57 3.70
CA PHE A 581 -29.72 33.11 2.39
C PHE A 581 -29.93 34.27 1.41
N SER A 582 -29.46 34.10 0.17
CA SER A 582 -29.68 35.05 -0.92
C SER A 582 -30.22 34.41 -2.19
N SER A 583 -29.34 33.87 -3.04
CA SER A 583 -29.69 33.34 -4.38
C SER A 583 -29.06 31.99 -4.69
N GLU A 584 -28.27 31.48 -3.75
CA GLU A 584 -27.65 30.17 -3.76
C GLU A 584 -28.66 29.04 -3.47
N TYR A 585 -28.17 27.81 -3.45
CA TYR A 585 -29.00 26.67 -3.05
C TYR A 585 -29.02 26.56 -1.53
N SER A 586 -30.21 26.44 -0.97
CA SER A 586 -30.38 26.20 0.47
C SER A 586 -30.18 24.73 0.86
N PHE A 587 -30.41 24.40 2.14
CA PHE A 587 -30.25 23.06 2.69
C PHE A 587 -31.05 22.03 1.91
N GLY A 588 -30.36 21.03 1.34
CA GLY A 588 -31.06 20.11 0.44
C GLY A 588 -30.21 19.10 -0.30
N GLY A 589 -30.91 18.31 -1.13
CA GLY A 589 -30.29 17.28 -1.97
C GLY A 589 -29.69 16.12 -1.17
N LEU A 590 -30.20 15.86 0.04
CA LEU A 590 -29.75 14.78 0.90
C LEU A 590 -30.81 13.66 0.96
N THR A 591 -30.37 12.44 0.68
CA THR A 591 -31.18 11.23 0.88
C THR A 591 -30.60 10.40 2.02
N ILE A 592 -31.40 10.17 3.06
CA ILE A 592 -31.08 9.34 4.23
C ILE A 592 -32.03 8.14 4.19
N THR A 593 -31.55 6.96 3.78
CA THR A 593 -32.44 5.82 3.58
C THR A 593 -31.89 4.47 4.02
N GLY A 594 -32.77 3.60 4.55
CA GLY A 594 -32.41 2.23 4.89
C GLY A 594 -31.36 2.11 6.01
N ASN A 595 -31.17 3.15 6.84
CA ASN A 595 -30.19 3.14 7.92
C ASN A 595 -30.80 2.60 9.22
N ILE A 596 -29.92 2.07 10.07
CA ILE A 596 -30.21 1.72 11.46
C ILE A 596 -29.68 2.85 12.33
N PHE A 597 -30.58 3.55 13.03
CA PHE A 597 -30.24 4.57 14.01
C PHE A 597 -30.48 4.04 15.42
N THR A 598 -29.41 3.99 16.21
CA THR A 598 -29.47 3.63 17.63
C THR A 598 -28.94 4.78 18.48
N VAL A 599 -29.55 4.96 19.65
CA VAL A 599 -28.99 5.77 20.72
C VAL A 599 -29.25 5.02 22.02
N ASN A 600 -28.33 5.13 22.97
CA ASN A 600 -28.46 4.49 24.27
C ASN A 600 -28.17 5.51 25.36
N ASP A 601 -29.05 5.59 26.36
CA ASP A 601 -28.84 6.40 27.56
C ASP A 601 -28.43 7.85 27.23
N ALA A 602 -29.20 8.49 26.36
CA ALA A 602 -29.00 9.87 25.92
C ALA A 602 -30.15 10.77 26.40
N ALA A 603 -29.83 12.04 26.60
CA ALA A 603 -30.81 13.06 26.98
C ALA A 603 -32.00 13.10 26.00
N SER A 604 -33.20 13.40 26.52
CA SER A 604 -34.45 13.41 25.73
C SER A 604 -34.42 14.38 24.54
N SER A 605 -33.62 15.44 24.63
CA SER A 605 -33.44 16.46 23.60
C SER A 605 -32.60 15.98 22.42
N PHE A 606 -31.95 14.81 22.49
CA PHE A 606 -31.18 14.25 21.39
C PHE A 606 -32.04 14.02 20.14
N SER A 607 -31.45 14.26 18.97
CA SER A 607 -32.05 13.98 17.66
C SER A 607 -30.97 13.48 16.72
N TRP A 608 -31.29 12.49 15.87
CA TRP A 608 -30.34 11.91 14.91
C TRP A 608 -30.09 12.80 13.69
N ILE A 609 -30.98 13.75 13.40
CA ILE A 609 -30.86 14.66 12.27
C ILE A 609 -30.96 16.08 12.79
N VAL A 610 -29.90 16.86 12.63
CA VAL A 610 -29.80 18.23 13.12
C VAL A 610 -29.49 19.16 11.95
N ILE A 611 -30.14 20.31 11.89
CA ILE A 611 -29.80 21.37 10.94
C ILE A 611 -29.42 22.60 11.75
N THR A 612 -28.26 23.17 11.46
CA THR A 612 -27.69 24.33 12.14
C THR A 612 -27.47 25.46 11.12
N PRO A 613 -28.47 26.31 10.84
CA PRO A 613 -28.31 27.43 9.91
C PRO A 613 -27.48 28.54 10.56
N TYR A 614 -26.37 28.94 9.95
CA TYR A 614 -25.52 30.04 10.42
C TYR A 614 -26.03 31.44 10.03
N GLY A 615 -27.08 31.50 9.20
CA GLY A 615 -27.79 32.73 8.86
C GLY A 615 -29.26 32.47 8.47
N PRO A 616 -30.13 33.49 8.55
CA PRO A 616 -31.56 33.38 8.29
C PRO A 616 -31.90 33.19 6.81
N GLY A 617 -33.17 32.88 6.55
CA GLY A 617 -33.74 32.80 5.19
C GLY A 617 -33.51 31.45 4.50
N HIS A 618 -32.64 30.60 5.04
CA HIS A 618 -32.46 29.24 4.56
C HIS A 618 -33.71 28.37 4.82
N PHE A 619 -33.91 27.34 4.01
CA PHE A 619 -35.09 26.48 4.02
C PHE A 619 -34.71 25.07 3.52
N LEU A 620 -35.64 24.12 3.58
CA LEU A 620 -35.40 22.77 3.07
C LEU A 620 -35.79 22.58 1.60
N GLN A 621 -34.93 21.91 0.83
CA GLN A 621 -35.14 21.52 -0.57
C GLN A 621 -34.74 20.08 -0.87
N GLY A 622 -35.69 19.19 -1.17
CA GLY A 622 -35.31 17.85 -1.65
C GLY A 622 -34.58 17.02 -0.58
N LEU A 623 -35.08 17.07 0.66
CA LEU A 623 -34.65 16.20 1.75
C LEU A 623 -35.54 14.97 1.78
N ALA A 624 -34.95 13.78 1.70
CA ALA A 624 -35.66 12.51 1.78
C ALA A 624 -35.12 11.68 2.96
N VAL A 625 -35.96 11.43 3.96
CA VAL A 625 -35.66 10.55 5.10
C VAL A 625 -36.62 9.37 5.06
N GLN A 626 -36.16 8.25 4.51
CA GLN A 626 -37.05 7.15 4.10
C GLN A 626 -36.56 5.78 4.57
N ASN A 627 -37.48 4.92 5.02
CA ASN A 627 -37.19 3.51 5.32
C ASN A 627 -36.09 3.30 6.38
N ASN A 628 -35.92 4.23 7.32
CA ASN A 628 -34.95 4.09 8.41
C ASN A 628 -35.60 3.45 9.64
N THR A 629 -34.77 2.83 10.48
CA THR A 629 -35.18 2.34 11.80
C THR A 629 -34.56 3.19 12.89
N PHE A 630 -35.39 3.86 13.69
CA PHE A 630 -34.97 4.66 14.84
C PHE A 630 -35.27 3.90 16.13
N LYS A 631 -34.26 3.77 16.99
CA LYS A 631 -34.39 3.09 18.28
C LYS A 631 -33.58 3.77 19.38
N SER A 632 -34.28 4.29 20.38
CA SER A 632 -33.69 4.66 21.66
C SER A 632 -33.68 3.47 22.61
N LEU A 633 -32.59 3.31 23.36
CA LEU A 633 -32.39 2.29 24.38
C LEU A 633 -32.18 2.98 25.73
N ASN A 634 -32.72 2.36 26.79
CA ASN A 634 -32.61 2.86 28.18
C ASN A 634 -33.08 4.32 28.36
N GLY A 635 -34.09 4.73 27.60
CA GLY A 635 -34.64 6.09 27.64
C GLY A 635 -35.56 6.34 26.46
N PHE A 636 -36.08 7.56 26.38
CA PHE A 636 -36.86 8.05 25.25
C PHE A 636 -36.25 9.36 24.77
N ILE A 637 -36.30 9.58 23.46
CA ILE A 637 -36.02 10.90 22.87
C ILE A 637 -37.32 11.54 22.41
N GLU A 638 -37.35 12.86 22.33
CA GLU A 638 -38.56 13.60 21.97
C GLU A 638 -38.87 13.44 20.48
N ARG A 639 -37.88 13.69 19.62
CA ARG A 639 -37.99 13.64 18.16
C ARG A 639 -36.70 13.14 17.53
N VAL A 640 -36.81 12.59 16.32
CA VAL A 640 -35.63 12.14 15.55
C VAL A 640 -34.87 13.27 14.88
N GLU A 641 -35.46 14.45 14.83
CA GLU A 641 -34.91 15.62 14.15
C GLU A 641 -35.15 16.90 14.94
N ARG A 642 -34.29 17.90 14.73
CA ARG A 642 -34.46 19.26 15.25
C ARG A 642 -33.72 20.30 14.40
N ILE A 643 -34.11 21.56 14.57
CA ILE A 643 -33.30 22.73 14.17
C ILE A 643 -32.50 23.21 15.37
N ASP A 644 -31.20 23.37 15.19
CA ASP A 644 -30.37 24.10 16.14
C ASP A 644 -30.44 25.60 15.81
N THR A 645 -31.22 26.32 16.60
CA THR A 645 -31.47 27.76 16.43
C THR A 645 -30.41 28.65 17.10
N THR A 646 -29.21 28.11 17.39
CA THR A 646 -28.11 28.89 17.99
C THR A 646 -27.79 30.16 17.20
N TYR A 647 -27.89 30.10 15.86
CA TYR A 647 -27.62 31.25 14.98
C TYR A 647 -28.87 31.74 14.25
N ALA A 648 -29.61 30.84 13.59
CA ALA A 648 -30.84 31.18 12.88
C ALA A 648 -31.80 29.99 12.78
N ASP A 649 -33.06 30.29 12.44
CA ASP A 649 -34.12 29.32 12.15
C ASP A 649 -34.40 29.27 10.63
N LEU A 650 -35.19 28.29 10.18
CA LEU A 650 -35.56 28.11 8.78
C LEU A 650 -36.73 29.02 8.33
N GLU A 651 -36.71 29.43 7.06
CA GLU A 651 -37.83 30.06 6.36
C GLU A 651 -38.79 28.99 5.84
N TYR A 652 -39.69 28.54 6.72
CA TYR A 652 -40.62 27.45 6.43
C TYR A 652 -41.52 27.70 5.21
N ASN A 653 -41.85 28.95 4.87
CA ASN A 653 -42.65 29.26 3.69
C ASN A 653 -41.92 28.96 2.36
N SER A 654 -40.63 28.70 2.40
CA SER A 654 -39.84 28.40 1.23
C SER A 654 -39.46 26.91 1.13
N THR A 655 -39.95 26.06 2.03
CA THR A 655 -39.66 24.62 2.03
C THR A 655 -40.37 23.85 0.90
N ARG A 656 -39.67 22.93 0.22
CA ARG A 656 -40.24 22.10 -0.86
C ARG A 656 -39.58 20.74 -0.97
N ASN A 657 -40.32 19.78 -1.51
CA ASN A 657 -39.88 18.43 -1.79
C ASN A 657 -39.24 17.75 -0.57
N VAL A 658 -39.89 17.83 0.58
CA VAL A 658 -39.47 17.14 1.81
C VAL A 658 -40.28 15.87 1.94
N THR A 659 -39.61 14.75 2.17
CA THR A 659 -40.26 13.45 2.38
C THR A 659 -39.72 12.79 3.64
N PHE A 660 -40.63 12.36 4.50
CA PHE A 660 -40.35 11.69 5.76
C PHE A 660 -41.33 10.51 5.90
N GLU A 661 -40.99 9.35 5.34
CA GLU A 661 -41.92 8.23 5.18
C GLU A 661 -41.26 6.86 5.36
N GLY A 662 -42.06 5.83 5.63
CA GLY A 662 -41.55 4.45 5.76
C GLY A 662 -40.61 4.22 6.95
N ASN A 663 -40.43 5.20 7.83
CA ASN A 663 -39.56 5.08 9.00
C ASN A 663 -40.27 4.35 10.15
N SER A 664 -39.51 3.62 10.96
CA SER A 664 -39.98 3.02 12.21
C SER A 664 -39.40 3.74 13.42
N PHE A 665 -40.22 3.94 14.45
CA PHE A 665 -39.89 4.73 15.63
C PHE A 665 -40.08 3.89 16.89
N ASN A 666 -39.00 3.70 17.66
CA ASN A 666 -39.00 2.94 18.91
C ASN A 666 -38.29 3.78 19.99
N GLY A 667 -38.96 4.06 21.10
CA GLY A 667 -38.39 4.95 22.12
C GLY A 667 -38.31 6.41 21.65
N VAL A 668 -39.21 6.83 20.74
CA VAL A 668 -39.37 8.21 20.27
C VAL A 668 -40.76 8.69 20.66
N SER A 669 -40.86 9.79 21.37
CA SER A 669 -42.14 10.28 21.94
C SER A 669 -43.06 10.89 20.89
N GLN A 670 -42.50 11.58 19.89
CA GLN A 670 -43.25 12.21 18.81
C GLN A 670 -42.68 11.81 17.45
N ASN A 671 -43.49 11.11 16.65
CA ASN A 671 -43.11 10.68 15.32
C ASN A 671 -43.07 11.86 14.34
N THR A 672 -42.11 11.83 13.43
CA THR A 672 -41.96 12.79 12.33
C THR A 672 -42.39 12.15 11.02
N ILE A 673 -43.38 12.72 10.34
CA ILE A 673 -44.02 12.14 9.16
C ILE A 673 -44.39 13.25 8.17
N ASN A 674 -44.03 13.09 6.88
CA ASN A 674 -44.41 14.02 5.81
C ASN A 674 -44.45 13.30 4.45
N PRO A 675 -45.61 13.18 3.79
CA PRO A 675 -46.93 13.67 4.19
C PRO A 675 -47.48 12.90 5.40
N VAL A 676 -48.17 13.57 6.32
CA VAL A 676 -48.83 12.93 7.47
C VAL A 676 -50.32 12.70 7.17
N SER A 677 -50.82 11.50 7.48
CA SER A 677 -52.25 11.16 7.45
C SER A 677 -52.79 11.08 8.88
N LEU A 678 -53.77 11.93 9.22
CA LEU A 678 -54.34 12.02 10.57
C LEU A 678 -55.87 12.01 10.54
N GLU A 679 -56.47 11.46 11.59
CA GLU A 679 -57.90 11.52 11.85
C GLU A 679 -58.22 12.68 12.81
N PHE A 680 -59.23 13.48 12.47
CA PHE A 680 -59.75 14.54 13.32
C PHE A 680 -61.26 14.40 13.51
N SER A 681 -61.72 14.50 14.75
CA SER A 681 -63.15 14.43 15.09
C SER A 681 -63.62 15.72 15.76
N GLN A 682 -64.67 16.32 15.21
CA GLN A 682 -65.36 17.47 15.78
C GLN A 682 -66.67 16.99 16.40
N ASN A 683 -66.79 17.07 17.73
CA ASN A 683 -67.95 16.55 18.46
C ASN A 683 -69.11 17.57 18.56
N THR A 684 -68.79 18.86 18.48
CA THR A 684 -69.75 19.96 18.55
C THR A 684 -69.87 20.63 17.19
N ALA A 685 -71.11 20.77 16.70
CA ALA A 685 -71.35 21.36 15.38
C ALA A 685 -70.73 22.77 15.29
N SER A 686 -69.85 22.97 14.31
CA SER A 686 -69.12 24.22 14.08
C SER A 686 -68.92 24.45 12.59
N THR A 687 -68.92 25.71 12.16
CA THR A 687 -68.55 26.11 10.79
C THR A 687 -67.03 26.10 10.59
N SER A 688 -66.26 26.13 11.68
CA SER A 688 -64.81 26.28 11.67
C SER A 688 -64.17 25.14 12.46
N TRP A 689 -63.44 24.26 11.77
CA TRP A 689 -62.71 23.16 12.38
C TRP A 689 -61.22 23.42 12.28
N VAL A 690 -60.57 23.63 13.43
CA VAL A 690 -59.12 23.78 13.51
C VAL A 690 -58.51 22.40 13.73
N LEU A 691 -57.76 21.94 12.73
CA LEU A 691 -57.07 20.66 12.72
C LEU A 691 -55.59 20.90 12.97
N ASP A 692 -55.00 20.11 13.86
CA ASP A 692 -53.63 20.31 14.31
C ASP A 692 -52.73 19.11 13.94
N PRO A 693 -52.05 19.17 12.78
CA PRO A 693 -51.06 18.17 12.38
C PRO A 693 -49.65 18.49 12.92
N SER A 694 -49.44 19.61 13.60
CA SER A 694 -48.13 20.22 13.88
C SER A 694 -47.12 19.24 14.48
N GLY A 695 -47.55 18.42 15.44
CA GLY A 695 -46.70 17.45 16.12
C GLY A 695 -46.02 16.45 15.19
N TYR A 696 -46.58 16.16 14.01
CA TYR A 696 -46.01 15.20 13.07
C TYR A 696 -45.12 15.84 12.00
N LEU A 697 -45.28 17.14 11.77
CA LEU A 697 -44.57 17.83 10.71
C LEU A 697 -43.06 17.92 11.04
N PRO A 698 -42.16 17.59 10.10
CA PRO A 698 -40.72 17.71 10.28
C PRO A 698 -40.28 19.12 10.68
N PHE A 699 -39.30 19.19 11.57
CA PHE A 699 -38.58 20.40 11.98
C PHE A 699 -39.49 21.49 12.56
N GLY A 700 -40.63 21.12 13.15
CA GLY A 700 -41.62 22.09 13.63
C GLY A 700 -42.23 22.94 12.50
N GLY A 701 -42.19 22.42 11.27
CA GLY A 701 -42.59 23.17 10.09
C GLY A 701 -44.08 23.50 10.02
N TRP A 702 -44.39 24.49 9.18
CA TRP A 702 -45.77 24.95 8.94
C TRP A 702 -46.62 23.89 8.24
N ALA A 703 -47.95 23.93 8.38
CA ALA A 703 -48.87 23.07 7.65
C ALA A 703 -49.21 23.72 6.30
N ARG A 704 -48.41 23.42 5.27
CA ARG A 704 -48.36 24.19 4.03
C ARG A 704 -49.27 23.70 2.92
N VAL A 705 -49.53 22.40 2.87
CA VAL A 705 -50.34 21.76 1.83
C VAL A 705 -51.24 20.71 2.47
N VAL A 706 -52.46 20.62 1.96
CA VAL A 706 -53.39 19.51 2.22
C VAL A 706 -53.58 18.77 0.90
N GLU A 707 -53.16 17.52 0.85
CA GLU A 707 -53.28 16.68 -0.34
C GLU A 707 -54.65 16.02 -0.45
N SER A 708 -55.29 15.73 0.69
CA SER A 708 -56.56 15.01 0.73
C SER A 708 -57.36 15.28 1.99
N ILE A 709 -58.69 15.33 1.84
CA ILE A 709 -59.67 15.30 2.93
C ILE A 709 -60.69 14.23 2.58
N VAL A 710 -60.86 13.25 3.47
CA VAL A 710 -61.85 12.19 3.35
C VAL A 710 -62.77 12.22 4.55
N PHE A 711 -64.07 12.42 4.33
CA PHE A 711 -65.08 12.33 5.38
C PHE A 711 -65.27 10.89 5.80
N ARG A 712 -65.18 10.64 7.11
CA ARG A 712 -65.43 9.32 7.70
C ARG A 712 -66.87 9.31 8.21
N ASN A 713 -67.69 8.45 7.60
CA ASN A 713 -69.13 8.38 7.83
C ASN A 713 -69.87 9.68 7.45
N GLU A 714 -71.13 9.78 7.84
CA GLU A 714 -71.96 10.96 7.65
C GLU A 714 -71.52 12.12 8.54
N MET A 715 -71.45 13.31 7.95
CA MET A 715 -71.36 14.57 8.67
C MET A 715 -72.76 14.97 9.11
N THR A 716 -72.93 15.49 10.32
CA THR A 716 -74.25 15.91 10.82
C THR A 716 -74.24 17.33 11.36
N ASN A 717 -75.38 18.01 11.31
CA ASN A 717 -75.55 19.32 11.95
C ASN A 717 -75.90 19.17 13.45
N ALA A 718 -76.20 20.28 14.12
CA ALA A 718 -76.58 20.26 15.54
C ALA A 718 -77.86 19.45 15.85
N SER A 719 -78.78 19.31 14.88
CA SER A 719 -80.01 18.52 15.02
C SER A 719 -79.84 17.03 14.67
N GLY A 720 -78.64 16.60 14.26
CA GLY A 720 -78.36 15.21 13.87
C GLY A 720 -78.78 14.87 12.43
N SER A 721 -79.14 15.86 11.62
CA SER A 721 -79.42 15.63 10.20
C SER A 721 -78.12 15.53 9.40
N THR A 722 -78.05 14.58 8.47
CA THR A 722 -76.90 14.42 7.57
C THR A 722 -76.68 15.65 6.68
N VAL A 723 -75.42 16.04 6.52
CA VAL A 723 -74.96 17.16 5.70
C VAL A 723 -73.97 16.64 4.65
N PHE A 724 -74.11 17.10 3.41
CA PHE A 724 -73.31 16.65 2.25
C PHE A 724 -72.34 17.74 1.73
N GLU A 725 -72.10 18.77 2.54
CA GLU A 725 -71.25 19.90 2.18
C GLU A 725 -69.76 19.55 2.30
N THR A 726 -68.97 20.12 1.39
CA THR A 726 -67.51 20.07 1.42
C THR A 726 -66.95 21.41 1.87
N PRO A 727 -66.00 21.45 2.84
CA PRO A 727 -65.36 22.68 3.27
C PRO A 727 -64.33 23.14 2.25
N TYR A 728 -63.99 24.42 2.29
CA TYR A 728 -62.70 24.86 1.77
C TYR A 728 -61.64 24.77 2.88
N VAL A 729 -60.37 24.73 2.46
CA VAL A 729 -59.22 24.56 3.33
C VAL A 729 -58.41 25.84 3.41
N THR A 730 -58.05 26.25 4.62
CA THR A 730 -57.03 27.28 4.87
C THR A 730 -55.83 26.62 5.52
N VAL A 731 -54.73 26.58 4.79
CA VAL A 731 -53.41 26.13 5.27
C VAL A 731 -52.68 27.28 5.98
N ASN A 732 -51.56 26.98 6.66
CA ASN A 732 -50.80 27.96 7.45
C ASN A 732 -51.67 28.70 8.49
N TYR A 733 -52.63 28.00 9.08
CA TYR A 733 -53.54 28.56 10.07
C TYR A 733 -52.89 28.57 11.47
N GLY A 734 -53.41 29.42 12.36
CA GLY A 734 -52.87 29.60 13.72
C GLY A 734 -51.69 30.58 13.76
N SER A 735 -51.28 30.99 14.97
CA SER A 735 -50.16 31.92 15.16
C SER A 735 -48.83 31.33 14.70
N ASN A 736 -48.68 30.00 14.80
CA ASN A 736 -47.49 29.24 14.44
C ASN A 736 -47.53 28.74 12.98
N LYS A 737 -48.66 28.92 12.27
CA LYS A 737 -48.87 28.49 10.88
C LYS A 737 -48.77 26.97 10.67
N ASP A 738 -48.91 26.20 11.73
CA ASP A 738 -48.78 24.74 11.78
C ASP A 738 -50.14 24.02 11.84
N GLN A 739 -51.24 24.77 11.73
CA GLN A 739 -52.61 24.24 11.74
C GLN A 739 -53.31 24.38 10.38
N VAL A 740 -54.40 23.64 10.22
CA VAL A 740 -55.29 23.69 9.06
C VAL A 740 -56.70 24.06 9.53
N LEU A 741 -57.34 25.02 8.88
CA LEU A 741 -58.75 25.35 9.12
C LEU A 741 -59.62 24.79 7.99
N LEU A 742 -60.60 23.96 8.35
CA LEU A 742 -61.72 23.63 7.46
C LEU A 742 -62.87 24.60 7.72
N THR A 743 -63.39 25.22 6.67
CA THR A 743 -64.54 26.13 6.76
C THR A 743 -65.72 25.59 5.99
N PHE A 744 -66.82 25.35 6.70
CA PHE A 744 -68.09 24.85 6.20
C PHE A 744 -69.12 25.98 6.07
N GLU A 745 -70.10 25.80 5.18
CA GLU A 745 -71.19 26.76 4.99
C GLU A 745 -72.15 26.78 6.19
N GLN A 746 -72.41 25.62 6.79
CA GLN A 746 -73.16 25.50 8.05
C GLN A 746 -72.37 24.80 9.18
N ALA A 747 -72.89 24.90 10.40
CA ALA A 747 -72.29 24.25 11.54
C ALA A 747 -72.46 22.72 11.47
N VAL A 748 -71.34 21.99 11.34
CA VAL A 748 -71.31 20.52 11.22
C VAL A 748 -70.39 19.88 12.25
N LYS A 749 -70.65 18.60 12.57
CA LYS A 749 -69.85 17.71 13.42
C LYS A 749 -69.66 16.36 12.73
N GLY A 750 -68.59 15.65 13.05
CA GLY A 750 -68.21 14.37 12.42
C GLY A 750 -66.71 14.15 12.44
N THR A 751 -66.21 13.32 11.52
CA THR A 751 -64.81 12.90 11.48
C THR A 751 -64.25 13.04 10.07
N VAL A 752 -63.01 13.53 9.95
CA VAL A 752 -62.27 13.63 8.69
C VAL A 752 -60.90 12.98 8.81
N ASN A 753 -60.45 12.31 7.75
CA ASN A 753 -59.06 11.95 7.55
C ASN A 753 -58.41 13.01 6.65
N LEU A 754 -57.31 13.59 7.13
CA LEU A 754 -56.55 14.64 6.46
C LEU A 754 -55.18 14.11 6.09
N ILE A 755 -54.74 14.35 4.84
CA ILE A 755 -53.33 14.23 4.47
C ILE A 755 -52.73 15.64 4.35
N ALA A 756 -51.78 15.96 5.21
CA ALA A 756 -51.14 17.28 5.30
C ALA A 756 -49.62 17.19 5.13
N ARG A 757 -49.01 18.30 4.69
CA ARG A 757 -47.57 18.41 4.48
C ARG A 757 -46.97 19.70 4.99
N MET A 758 -45.68 19.62 5.33
CA MET A 758 -44.88 20.78 5.71
C MET A 758 -44.22 21.52 4.56
N ASP A 759 -44.33 21.00 3.34
CA ASP A 759 -43.67 21.47 2.15
C ASP A 759 -44.64 21.64 0.98
N ARG A 760 -44.17 22.27 -0.10
CA ARG A 760 -44.88 22.24 -1.40
C ARG A 760 -44.26 21.18 -2.31
N PRO A 761 -44.87 19.99 -2.48
CA PRO A 761 -44.48 19.07 -3.55
C PRO A 761 -44.89 19.70 -4.89
N ILE A 762 -43.99 19.73 -5.87
CA ILE A 762 -44.30 20.22 -7.24
C ILE A 762 -44.90 19.10 -8.07
#